data_AF-A0A553N1V9-F1
#
_entry.id   AF-A0A553N1V9-F1
#
_cell.length_a   1.000
_cell.length_b   1.000
_cell.length_c   1.000
_cell.angle_alpha   90.00
_cell.angle_beta   90.00
_cell.angle_gamma   90.00
#
_symmetry.space_group_name_H-M   'P 1'
#
loop_
_entity.id
_entity.type
_entity.pdbx_description
1 polymer ?
#
loop_
_entity_poly.entity_id
_entity_poly.type
_entity_poly.pdbx_seq_one_letter_code
_entity_poly.pdbx_strand_id
1 'polypeptide(L)'
;VSSPSSTGSQLPGSGGSSKPKPILAHDERRRVLVLVCLALLLDNMLYMVLVPLAPVLLSEQDLDRAGLLFGCKAALQLLASPASGTLVDRAGAERPLLLGLVLLCLSAGALSLVRSFGALLGARVLQGLGSALTGAAGTALIAQRFQEEAERARALGLALAGVSLGSLAAPPFGAALFELAGARLPFLALAGMCLLDALLLVFFTTLSVRSCTNCLVGTPMHRLLADPFIAVVAGALAVSNVPLAFLEPTVAAWMQRSLGTPEWQAGLVWLPALAPHLLGVWLASHLSAKHPAIRWVLAVLGMLVVGVCSCAVPTCHTVSQLALVLSGICLGMSLVDTALLPTLASLVEARHTAVYGSVYALADGSYSFAYALGPLVAGPIVRQYGFGYLGLGMGLLNLLYAPTLLLLRWARPIDDTERDHLLQEEPLDLTLKLQERKNWAPGQQGEPAGPAQAMFSSPPFSRWTLRSVHQWVESHKHGQEPHPDSKRLERTDGEEKRREEKRREEKRREEKRREEKRREEKRREEKRREEKRREEKRREEKRREEKRRAGSVSVCVLLLRMLQRGAKPLSEDPVLPILPVPDLQCTLSHYLRSVQLLLSGDTLIKTRTIVQNFGKAGGMGERLQSFLLERRAKRDNWVLDYWIQDMYLRNRLPLPVHSSPALVLNTLCFRDPRDTLRFSAKLIACVSQFKAAVNSGALPPEISGGHLECTDQFKHLFSSYRRAGPTLDTLLHIDNSPDEHVILALRNQFFELKLREASRNLNEAEIQIQLERIHTLTHSEPEQMQPPLGLLTTLDRTEWARIHELLSKDVQNRASLELMERCLCVVCLDEASTLELSDSKRAAQILHGGGSKRNGYNRWYDKALQFVVGADGVCGVVFEHSPFDGIVLTQCVEQLLDNIKKISCTPAPVVSACDLPYPRRLIWTSSPAVEESLSSAATLLDRLVWNLDLCVFTFSEFGKQLIKQHNMSPDAFIQLAMQLSYYRTHGGLVSSYESASLRRFHLGRVDNIRSATPEALEFCRTMSLAGTKTQDLEKLQKLKAAMEIQTRNMLQVISGMGMDNHLLGLREAAAELNLDPPEIFTDSAYHASCHFSLSTSQVPVKGMFCSYGPVVEDGYGVCYNPQQDQIGFSVSCFRESEKTSSERLAKEIQRALKDMSRVCTVELT
;
A
#
# COMPACT_ATOMS: atom_id res chain seq x y z
N VAL A 1 -0.98 10.72 -54.05
CA VAL A 1 -0.46 12.04 -53.61
C VAL A 1 -0.50 12.02 -52.09
N SER A 2 0.56 11.97 -51.29
CA SER A 2 2.00 12.18 -51.46
C SER A 2 2.70 11.48 -50.29
N SER A 3 3.66 10.62 -50.59
CA SER A 3 4.69 10.08 -49.68
C SER A 3 5.61 11.19 -49.17
N PRO A 4 6.23 11.02 -47.99
CA PRO A 4 7.68 10.73 -47.94
C PRO A 4 8.03 9.76 -46.78
N SER A 5 8.83 8.71 -46.96
CA SER A 5 10.29 8.61 -47.11
C SER A 5 10.90 7.91 -45.89
N SER A 6 11.54 6.78 -46.16
CA SER A 6 12.23 5.86 -45.26
C SER A 6 13.52 6.41 -44.66
N THR A 7 13.73 6.18 -43.36
CA THR A 7 15.05 6.02 -42.74
C THR A 7 14.97 4.95 -41.67
N GLY A 8 15.67 3.84 -41.88
CA GLY A 8 15.81 2.77 -40.89
C GLY A 8 16.95 3.05 -39.92
N SER A 9 16.74 2.75 -38.64
CA SER A 9 17.81 2.36 -37.70
C SER A 9 17.21 1.82 -36.40
N GLN A 10 17.53 0.56 -36.13
CA GLN A 10 17.78 -0.05 -34.81
C GLN A 10 16.63 -0.14 -33.78
N LEU A 11 16.31 -1.39 -33.45
CA LEU A 11 15.62 -1.85 -32.24
C LEU A 11 16.20 -1.20 -30.97
N PRO A 12 15.35 -0.74 -30.04
CA PRO A 12 15.62 -0.83 -28.62
C PRO A 12 14.64 -1.80 -27.96
N GLY A 13 15.23 -2.72 -27.19
CA GLY A 13 14.53 -3.79 -26.50
C GLY A 13 13.64 -3.32 -25.35
N SER A 14 12.89 -4.32 -24.89
CA SER A 14 12.20 -4.45 -23.62
C SER A 14 12.58 -3.41 -22.55
N GLY A 15 11.68 -2.47 -22.32
CA GLY A 15 11.55 -1.71 -21.09
C GLY A 15 10.06 -1.42 -20.94
N GLY A 16 9.40 -1.56 -19.81
CA GLY A 16 9.81 -1.74 -18.43
C GLY A 16 8.52 -1.57 -17.65
N SER A 17 8.36 -2.34 -16.58
CA SER A 17 7.18 -2.35 -15.71
C SER A 17 6.76 -0.94 -15.25
N SER A 18 5.46 -0.68 -15.16
CA SER A 18 4.95 0.38 -14.29
C SER A 18 3.65 -0.03 -13.60
N LYS A 19 3.79 -0.64 -12.42
CA LYS A 19 2.73 -0.76 -11.41
C LYS A 19 2.58 0.61 -10.71
N PRO A 20 1.39 1.25 -10.63
CA PRO A 20 1.21 2.42 -9.77
C PRO A 20 0.63 2.02 -8.40
N LYS A 21 1.31 2.51 -7.37
CA LYS A 21 1.01 2.41 -5.93
C LYS A 21 0.24 3.66 -5.46
N PRO A 22 -0.40 3.67 -4.27
CA PRO A 22 -1.28 4.76 -3.83
C PRO A 22 -0.50 6.07 -3.73
N ILE A 23 -1.09 7.19 -4.13
CA ILE A 23 -0.58 8.52 -3.79
C ILE A 23 -1.43 9.05 -2.64
N LEU A 24 -0.97 8.87 -1.40
CA LEU A 24 -1.24 9.92 -0.41
C LEU A 24 -0.58 11.20 -0.95
N ALA A 25 -1.20 12.36 -0.73
CA ALA A 25 -0.60 13.65 -1.08
C ALA A 25 0.89 13.60 -0.72
N HIS A 26 1.75 13.74 -1.72
CA HIS A 26 3.21 13.58 -1.57
C HIS A 26 3.74 14.38 -0.36
N ASP A 27 3.08 15.49 -0.05
CA ASP A 27 3.35 16.36 1.09
C ASP A 27 3.07 15.73 2.47
N GLU A 28 2.09 14.84 2.62
CA GLU A 28 1.82 14.14 3.89
C GLU A 28 2.87 13.06 4.17
N ARG A 29 3.21 12.25 3.18
CA ARG A 29 4.28 11.24 3.30
C ARG A 29 5.63 11.88 3.60
N ARG A 30 5.91 13.00 2.92
CA ARG A 30 7.13 13.77 3.15
C ARG A 30 7.15 14.38 4.55
N ARG A 31 6.02 14.88 5.06
CA ARG A 31 5.90 15.37 6.45
C ARG A 31 6.16 14.26 7.47
N VAL A 32 5.54 13.09 7.32
CA VAL A 32 5.76 11.93 8.20
C VAL A 32 7.21 11.47 8.17
N LEU A 33 7.82 11.39 6.99
CA LEU A 33 9.23 11.01 6.85
C LEU A 33 10.15 11.99 7.58
N VAL A 34 9.94 13.30 7.41
CA VAL A 34 10.74 14.34 8.09
C VAL A 34 10.59 14.24 9.61
N LEU A 35 9.37 14.03 10.12
CA LEU A 35 9.12 13.86 11.56
C LEU A 35 9.86 12.63 12.12
N VAL A 36 9.75 11.47 11.46
CA VAL A 36 10.43 10.25 11.93
C VAL A 36 11.95 10.37 11.82
N CYS A 37 12.47 10.98 10.74
CA CYS A 37 13.91 11.27 10.62
C CYS A 37 14.39 12.17 11.77
N LEU A 38 13.62 13.20 12.12
CA LEU A 38 13.97 14.13 13.20
C LEU A 38 13.94 13.43 14.56
N ALA A 39 12.91 12.63 14.83
CA ALA A 39 12.78 11.86 16.06
C ALA A 39 13.95 10.90 16.29
N LEU A 40 14.32 10.11 15.26
CA LEU A 40 15.44 9.17 15.33
C LEU A 40 16.80 9.89 15.43
N LEU A 41 16.95 11.03 14.77
CA LEU A 41 18.14 11.87 14.88
C LEU A 41 18.30 12.42 16.30
N LEU A 42 17.22 12.94 16.89
CA LEU A 42 17.24 13.53 18.24
C LEU A 42 17.53 12.49 19.33
N ASP A 43 16.98 11.29 19.22
CA ASP A 43 17.29 10.20 20.16
C ASP A 43 18.79 9.88 20.19
N ASN A 44 19.38 9.70 19.01
CA ASN A 44 20.79 9.37 18.87
C ASN A 44 21.72 10.55 19.19
N MET A 45 21.27 11.78 18.94
CA MET A 45 21.99 12.97 19.43
C MET A 45 22.01 13.01 20.96
N LEU A 46 20.88 12.76 21.63
CA LEU A 46 20.81 12.75 23.09
C LEU A 46 21.65 11.62 23.72
N TYR A 47 21.81 10.51 23.00
CA TYR A 47 22.75 9.46 23.40
C TYR A 47 24.20 9.95 23.33
N MET A 48 24.66 10.38 22.14
CA MET A 48 26.08 10.68 21.86
C MET A 48 26.58 12.03 22.38
N VAL A 49 25.70 12.97 22.71
CA VAL A 49 26.09 14.29 23.27
C VAL A 49 26.87 14.15 24.59
N LEU A 50 26.75 13.01 25.26
CA LEU A 50 27.43 12.73 26.52
C LEU A 50 28.91 12.42 26.35
N VAL A 51 29.36 11.94 25.19
CA VAL A 51 30.77 11.54 24.97
C VAL A 51 31.77 12.65 25.40
N PRO A 52 31.65 13.91 24.93
CA PRO A 52 32.52 14.99 25.38
C PRO A 52 32.23 15.48 26.80
N LEU A 53 31.01 15.25 27.32
CA LEU A 53 30.56 15.78 28.62
C LEU A 53 30.79 14.80 29.79
N ALA A 54 31.04 13.52 29.49
CA ALA A 54 31.17 12.47 30.50
C ALA A 54 32.31 12.74 31.49
N PRO A 55 33.51 13.21 31.09
CA PRO A 55 34.58 13.54 32.03
C PRO A 55 34.30 14.77 32.92
N VAL A 56 33.29 15.57 32.57
CA VAL A 56 32.88 16.75 33.35
C VAL A 56 31.74 16.39 34.31
N LEU A 57 30.81 15.54 33.87
CA LEU A 57 29.67 15.08 34.66
C LEU A 57 30.05 13.99 35.68
N LEU A 58 31.11 13.24 35.40
CA LEU A 58 31.69 12.21 36.25
C LEU A 58 33.16 12.57 36.46
N SER A 59 33.75 12.21 37.61
CA SER A 59 35.19 12.45 37.78
C SER A 59 35.99 11.71 36.70
N GLU A 60 37.07 12.31 36.18
CA GLU A 60 37.89 11.71 35.11
C GLU A 60 38.39 10.29 35.44
N GLN A 61 38.38 9.89 36.72
CA GLN A 61 38.85 8.60 37.22
C GLN A 61 37.77 7.49 37.25
N ASP A 62 36.48 7.84 37.16
CA ASP A 62 35.34 6.92 37.34
C ASP A 62 34.85 6.28 36.02
N LEU A 63 35.73 5.60 35.28
CA LEU A 63 35.36 4.95 34.00
C LEU A 63 34.23 3.91 34.14
N ASP A 64 34.09 3.31 35.32
CA ASP A 64 33.05 2.31 35.59
C ASP A 64 31.66 2.94 35.66
N ARG A 65 31.57 4.11 36.28
CA ARG A 65 30.35 4.90 36.35
C ARG A 65 29.99 5.47 34.99
N ALA A 66 30.99 5.85 34.19
CA ALA A 66 30.78 6.26 32.80
C ALA A 66 30.22 5.09 31.99
N GLY A 67 30.86 3.91 32.04
CA GLY A 67 30.37 2.71 31.37
C GLY A 67 28.92 2.35 31.74
N LEU A 68 28.58 2.41 33.03
CA LEU A 68 27.21 2.17 33.50
C LEU A 68 26.21 3.22 32.98
N LEU A 69 26.61 4.49 32.91
CA LEU A 69 25.77 5.58 32.44
C LEU A 69 25.43 5.47 30.94
N PHE A 70 26.37 5.04 30.10
CA PHE A 70 26.13 4.77 28.68
C PHE A 70 25.33 3.48 28.47
N GLY A 71 25.72 2.39 29.14
CA GLY A 71 25.12 1.07 28.94
C GLY A 71 23.66 0.93 29.43
N CYS A 72 23.28 1.60 30.51
CA CYS A 72 21.94 1.46 31.10
C CYS A 72 20.79 1.91 30.17
N LYS A 73 21.03 2.93 29.32
CA LYS A 73 20.07 3.40 28.30
C LYS A 73 19.78 2.28 27.31
N ALA A 74 20.83 1.71 26.72
CA ALA A 74 20.72 0.65 25.72
C ALA A 74 20.18 -0.65 26.32
N ALA A 75 20.54 -0.97 27.57
CA ALA A 75 20.00 -2.14 28.28
C ALA A 75 18.48 -2.04 28.48
N LEU A 76 17.96 -0.87 28.88
CA LEU A 76 16.51 -0.71 29.01
C LEU A 76 15.83 -0.70 27.64
N GLN A 77 16.43 -0.06 26.63
CA GLN A 77 15.90 -0.10 25.26
C GLN A 77 15.72 -1.55 24.79
N LEU A 78 16.75 -2.39 24.95
CA LEU A 78 16.71 -3.81 24.58
C LEU A 78 15.59 -4.58 25.30
N LEU A 79 15.36 -4.31 26.59
CA LEU A 79 14.29 -4.95 27.37
C LEU A 79 12.89 -4.42 27.02
N ALA A 80 12.78 -3.14 26.67
CA ALA A 80 11.51 -2.47 26.41
C ALA A 80 11.05 -2.56 24.94
N SER A 81 11.95 -2.88 23.99
CA SER A 81 11.62 -2.98 22.55
C SER A 81 10.49 -3.99 22.24
N PRO A 82 10.45 -5.21 22.83
CA PRO A 82 9.34 -6.14 22.60
C PRO A 82 7.99 -5.60 23.10
N ALA A 83 7.97 -4.97 24.28
CA ALA A 83 6.76 -4.38 24.85
C ALA A 83 6.28 -3.16 24.05
N SER A 84 7.22 -2.35 23.55
CA SER A 84 6.94 -1.18 22.71
C SER A 84 6.25 -1.58 21.39
N GLY A 85 6.66 -2.69 20.78
CA GLY A 85 5.98 -3.26 19.61
C GLY A 85 4.52 -3.59 19.89
N THR A 86 4.23 -4.29 21.00
CA THR A 86 2.84 -4.60 21.38
C THR A 86 1.99 -3.36 21.68
N LEU A 87 2.62 -2.29 22.18
CA LEU A 87 1.95 -1.03 22.44
C LEU A 87 1.62 -0.28 21.16
N VAL A 88 2.51 -0.30 20.17
CA VAL A 88 2.28 0.24 18.82
C VAL A 88 1.12 -0.50 18.13
N ASP A 89 1.06 -1.82 18.27
CA ASP A 89 -0.01 -2.62 17.69
C ASP A 89 -1.38 -2.34 18.34
N ARG A 90 -1.42 -2.06 19.65
CA ARG A 90 -2.67 -1.77 20.39
C ARG A 90 -3.13 -0.32 20.29
N ALA A 91 -2.21 0.63 20.35
CA ALA A 91 -2.52 2.06 20.47
C ALA A 91 -2.39 2.84 19.15
N GLY A 92 -1.88 2.21 18.08
CA GLY A 92 -1.49 2.85 16.82
C GLY A 92 -0.13 3.55 16.96
N ALA A 93 0.65 3.68 15.86
CA ALA A 93 2.03 4.16 15.93
C ALA A 93 2.20 5.62 16.40
N GLU A 94 1.21 6.48 16.20
CA GLU A 94 1.34 7.92 16.49
C GLU A 94 1.39 8.24 17.99
N ARG A 95 0.64 7.51 18.84
CA ARG A 95 0.59 7.77 20.29
C ARG A 95 1.85 7.32 21.04
N PRO A 96 2.40 6.12 20.79
CA PRO A 96 3.67 5.70 21.36
C PRO A 96 4.85 6.55 20.85
N LEU A 97 4.81 7.03 19.61
CA LEU A 97 5.82 7.97 19.10
C LEU A 97 5.82 9.29 19.88
N LEU A 98 4.63 9.87 20.11
CA LEU A 98 4.48 11.08 20.93
C LEU A 98 4.96 10.84 22.37
N LEU A 99 4.54 9.73 22.98
CA LEU A 99 4.99 9.35 24.33
C LEU A 99 6.51 9.23 24.38
N GLY A 100 7.12 8.60 23.38
CA GLY A 100 8.57 8.46 23.25
C GLY A 100 9.28 9.81 23.20
N LEU A 101 8.83 10.75 22.36
CA LEU A 101 9.39 12.10 22.25
C LEU A 101 9.27 12.90 23.57
N VAL A 102 8.15 12.76 24.27
CA VAL A 102 7.96 13.39 25.59
C VAL A 102 8.93 12.80 26.62
N LEU A 103 9.13 11.47 26.64
CA LEU A 103 10.09 10.83 27.54
C LEU A 103 11.54 11.25 27.23
N LEU A 104 11.90 11.39 25.96
CA LEU A 104 13.21 11.92 25.54
C LEU A 104 13.38 13.38 25.98
N CYS A 105 12.36 14.22 25.84
CA CYS A 105 12.37 15.59 26.32
C CYS A 105 12.56 15.67 27.84
N LEU A 106 11.81 14.86 28.61
CA LEU A 106 11.92 14.80 30.06
C LEU A 106 13.29 14.29 30.51
N SER A 107 13.84 13.29 29.82
CA SER A 107 15.19 12.79 30.08
C SER A 107 16.27 13.85 29.83
N ALA A 108 16.21 14.55 28.69
CA ALA A 108 17.13 15.64 28.37
C ALA A 108 17.02 16.78 29.41
N GLY A 109 15.80 17.15 29.79
CA GLY A 109 15.55 18.11 30.87
C GLY A 109 16.16 17.67 32.20
N ALA A 110 15.97 16.40 32.59
CA ALA A 110 16.54 15.84 33.81
C ALA A 110 18.07 15.86 33.79
N LEU A 111 18.71 15.48 32.67
CA LEU A 111 20.18 15.53 32.50
C LEU A 111 20.74 16.96 32.64
N SER A 112 19.96 18.00 32.36
CA SER A 112 20.40 19.40 32.53
C SER A 112 20.38 19.90 33.99
N LEU A 113 19.54 19.30 34.85
CA LEU A 113 19.28 19.79 36.21
C LEU A 113 19.95 18.96 37.30
N VAL A 114 20.14 17.67 37.04
CA VAL A 114 20.51 16.68 38.05
C VAL A 114 22.02 16.64 38.29
N ARG A 115 22.42 16.47 39.57
CA ARG A 115 23.82 16.37 40.00
C ARG A 115 24.19 15.08 40.73
N SER A 116 23.22 14.20 41.02
CA SER A 116 23.48 12.92 41.68
C SER A 116 23.58 11.79 40.65
N PHE A 117 24.53 10.88 40.85
CA PHE A 117 24.74 9.75 39.93
C PHE A 117 23.49 8.89 39.75
N GLY A 118 22.77 8.60 40.84
CA GLY A 118 21.54 7.81 40.78
C GLY A 118 20.42 8.47 39.95
N ALA A 119 20.33 9.80 39.96
CA ALA A 119 19.33 10.49 39.14
C ALA A 119 19.80 10.69 37.68
N LEU A 120 21.12 10.76 37.42
CA LEU A 120 21.65 10.64 36.04
C LEU A 120 21.33 9.26 35.44
N LEU A 121 21.46 8.20 36.26
CA LEU A 121 21.05 6.84 35.88
C LEU A 121 19.54 6.77 35.62
N GLY A 122 18.73 7.36 36.50
CA GLY A 122 17.28 7.45 36.30
C GLY A 122 16.87 8.17 35.01
N ALA A 123 17.57 9.26 34.66
CA ALA A 123 17.35 9.96 33.40
C ALA A 123 17.72 9.10 32.17
N ARG A 124 18.75 8.26 32.27
CA ARG A 124 19.14 7.32 31.20
C ARG A 124 18.18 6.15 31.03
N VAL A 125 17.64 5.64 32.13
CA VAL A 125 16.54 4.66 32.10
C VAL A 125 15.34 5.30 31.40
N LEU A 126 14.95 6.51 31.78
CA LEU A 126 13.86 7.22 31.11
C LEU A 126 14.12 7.41 29.60
N GLN A 127 15.36 7.72 29.23
CA GLN A 127 15.77 7.80 27.84
C GLN A 127 15.60 6.48 27.10
N GLY A 128 16.09 5.36 27.66
CA GLY A 128 16.00 4.04 27.02
C GLY A 128 14.57 3.60 26.73
N LEU A 129 13.62 3.95 27.62
CA LEU A 129 12.20 3.72 27.39
C LEU A 129 11.65 4.60 26.25
N GLY A 130 12.05 5.88 26.23
CA GLY A 130 11.73 6.80 25.14
C GLY A 130 12.28 6.34 23.79
N SER A 131 13.52 5.84 23.75
CA SER A 131 14.18 5.31 22.55
C SER A 131 13.48 4.05 22.03
N ALA A 132 13.09 3.12 22.90
CA ALA A 132 12.35 1.92 22.49
C ALA A 132 11.00 2.28 21.84
N LEU A 133 10.28 3.26 22.40
CA LEU A 133 9.01 3.73 21.86
C LEU A 133 9.18 4.50 20.54
N THR A 134 10.14 5.43 20.46
CA THR A 134 10.41 6.21 19.24
C THR A 134 10.91 5.35 18.09
N GLY A 135 11.81 4.40 18.35
CA GLY A 135 12.33 3.45 17.36
C GLY A 135 11.24 2.54 16.80
N ALA A 136 10.50 1.85 17.68
CA ALA A 136 9.44 0.94 17.27
C ALA A 136 8.28 1.68 16.56
N ALA A 137 7.85 2.82 17.10
CA ALA A 137 6.73 3.57 16.56
C ALA A 137 7.08 4.33 15.27
N GLY A 138 8.29 4.92 15.19
CA GLY A 138 8.73 5.66 14.01
C GLY A 138 8.91 4.75 12.79
N THR A 139 9.54 3.59 12.96
CA THR A 139 9.69 2.60 11.89
C THR A 139 8.35 1.99 11.47
N ALA A 140 7.46 1.70 12.42
CA ALA A 140 6.10 1.26 12.14
C ALA A 140 5.29 2.31 11.38
N LEU A 141 5.42 3.60 11.73
CA LEU A 141 4.72 4.70 11.06
C LEU A 141 5.18 4.86 9.60
N ILE A 142 6.48 4.72 9.32
CA ILE A 142 6.99 4.69 7.94
C ILE A 142 6.46 3.46 7.20
N ALA A 143 6.52 2.28 7.80
CA ALA A 143 6.04 1.05 7.19
C ALA A 143 4.53 1.09 6.86
N GLN A 144 3.73 1.74 7.70
CA GLN A 144 2.29 1.93 7.49
C GLN A 144 1.99 2.94 6.36
N ARG A 145 2.81 3.99 6.20
CA ARG A 145 2.54 5.10 5.26
C ARG A 145 3.22 4.93 3.88
N PHE A 146 4.31 4.16 3.80
CA PHE A 146 5.04 3.81 2.58
C PHE A 146 4.80 2.34 2.21
N GLN A 147 3.85 2.09 1.32
CA GLN A 147 3.44 0.72 0.94
C GLN A 147 4.31 0.10 -0.17
N GLU A 148 4.88 0.96 -1.02
CA GLU A 148 5.84 0.61 -2.07
C GLU A 148 7.13 0.03 -1.49
N GLU A 149 7.54 -1.18 -1.87
CA GLU A 149 8.79 -1.78 -1.34
C GLU A 149 10.04 -0.92 -1.59
N ALA A 150 10.22 -0.39 -2.82
CA ALA A 150 11.36 0.45 -3.16
C ALA A 150 11.36 1.83 -2.46
N GLU A 151 10.22 2.50 -2.39
CA GLU A 151 10.12 3.79 -1.69
C GLU A 151 10.14 3.61 -0.17
N ARG A 152 9.58 2.53 0.37
CA ARG A 152 9.67 2.17 1.80
C ARG A 152 11.12 1.90 2.19
N ALA A 153 11.85 1.10 1.40
CA ALA A 153 13.27 0.84 1.65
C ALA A 153 14.09 2.13 1.59
N ARG A 154 13.80 3.04 0.65
CA ARG A 154 14.42 4.37 0.57
C ARG A 154 14.07 5.27 1.76
N ALA A 155 12.79 5.35 2.12
CA ALA A 155 12.28 6.17 3.23
C ALA A 155 12.85 5.69 4.56
N LEU A 156 12.88 4.38 4.78
CA LEU A 156 13.47 3.79 5.97
C LEU A 156 14.99 3.92 5.99
N GLY A 157 15.66 3.75 4.84
CA GLY A 157 17.09 4.04 4.70
C GLY A 157 17.43 5.51 5.03
N LEU A 158 16.57 6.46 4.64
CA LEU A 158 16.72 7.88 4.99
C LEU A 158 16.46 8.13 6.48
N ALA A 159 15.48 7.45 7.08
CA ALA A 159 15.21 7.52 8.51
C ALA A 159 16.37 6.96 9.35
N LEU A 160 16.95 5.83 8.93
CA LEU A 160 18.14 5.22 9.54
C LEU A 160 19.39 6.06 9.31
N ALA A 161 19.52 6.78 8.18
CA ALA A 161 20.58 7.77 8.03
C ALA A 161 20.47 8.89 9.08
N GLY A 162 19.27 9.19 9.58
CA GLY A 162 19.03 10.08 10.71
C GLY A 162 19.68 9.59 12.00
N VAL A 163 19.65 8.28 12.27
CA VAL A 163 20.33 7.64 13.41
C VAL A 163 21.84 7.90 13.35
N SER A 164 22.47 7.57 12.22
CA SER A 164 23.91 7.72 12.05
C SER A 164 24.36 9.19 12.06
N LEU A 165 23.59 10.07 11.41
CA LEU A 165 23.84 11.51 11.44
C LEU A 165 23.73 12.07 12.85
N GLY A 166 22.71 11.63 13.61
CA GLY A 166 22.53 12.01 15.01
C GLY A 166 23.72 11.59 15.86
N SER A 167 24.17 10.34 15.74
CA SER A 167 25.31 9.83 16.53
C SER A 167 26.62 10.54 16.25
N LEU A 168 26.91 10.89 14.99
CA LEU A 168 28.17 11.53 14.61
C LEU A 168 28.16 13.06 14.79
N ALA A 169 26.99 13.71 14.65
CA ALA A 169 26.86 15.14 14.85
C ALA A 169 26.76 15.54 16.33
N ALA A 170 26.35 14.62 17.21
CA ALA A 170 26.14 14.93 18.62
C ALA A 170 27.40 15.34 19.40
N PRO A 171 28.55 14.63 19.30
CA PRO A 171 29.75 15.00 20.06
C PRO A 171 30.27 16.40 19.68
N PRO A 172 30.37 16.78 18.39
CA PRO A 172 30.69 18.17 18.02
C PRO A 172 29.65 19.18 18.50
N PHE A 173 28.35 18.85 18.40
CA PHE A 173 27.26 19.70 18.88
C PHE A 173 27.34 19.94 20.40
N GLY A 174 27.56 18.88 21.18
CA GLY A 174 27.72 18.93 22.63
C GLY A 174 28.93 19.75 23.05
N ALA A 175 30.07 19.53 22.40
CA ALA A 175 31.29 20.29 22.64
C ALA A 175 31.14 21.79 22.31
N ALA A 176 30.52 22.13 21.19
CA ALA A 176 30.33 23.52 20.78
C ALA A 176 29.38 24.29 21.72
N LEU A 177 28.27 23.66 22.15
CA LEU A 177 27.34 24.29 23.08
C LEU A 177 27.89 24.34 24.51
N PHE A 178 28.72 23.37 24.89
CA PHE A 178 29.43 23.37 26.16
C PHE A 178 30.36 24.59 26.29
N GLU A 179 31.13 24.89 25.25
CA GLU A 179 32.00 26.09 25.21
C GLU A 179 31.22 27.40 25.37
N LEU A 180 29.99 27.47 24.82
CA LEU A 180 29.20 28.71 24.83
C LEU A 180 28.57 29.02 26.19
N ALA A 181 28.01 28.03 26.90
CA ALA A 181 27.30 28.26 28.16
C ALA A 181 27.32 27.09 29.16
N GLY A 182 28.31 26.20 29.07
CA GLY A 182 28.54 25.09 29.98
C GLY A 182 27.65 23.86 29.76
N ALA A 183 27.83 22.84 30.61
CA ALA A 183 27.25 21.49 30.46
C ALA A 183 25.72 21.41 30.40
N ARG A 184 25.00 22.47 30.80
CA ARG A 184 23.52 22.47 30.79
C ARG A 184 22.93 22.78 29.41
N LEU A 185 23.60 23.64 28.64
CA LEU A 185 23.06 24.14 27.38
C LEU A 185 22.84 23.04 26.32
N PRO A 186 23.74 22.06 26.13
CA PRO A 186 23.51 20.96 25.18
C PRO A 186 22.23 20.18 25.45
N PHE A 187 21.95 19.88 26.73
CA PHE A 187 20.77 19.11 27.13
C PHE A 187 19.47 19.92 27.03
N LEU A 188 19.50 21.21 27.38
CA LEU A 188 18.34 22.10 27.23
C LEU A 188 18.00 22.34 25.75
N ALA A 189 19.01 22.49 24.90
CA ALA A 189 18.82 22.63 23.46
C ALA A 189 18.13 21.38 22.87
N LEU A 190 18.61 20.18 23.22
CA LEU A 190 18.00 18.93 22.79
C LEU A 190 16.59 18.73 23.36
N ALA A 191 16.34 19.08 24.62
CA ALA A 191 15.00 19.05 25.20
C ALA A 191 14.02 19.96 24.42
N GLY A 192 14.46 21.17 24.07
CA GLY A 192 13.67 22.09 23.25
C GLY A 192 13.39 21.55 21.84
N MET A 193 14.37 20.90 21.21
CA MET A 193 14.19 20.27 19.90
C MET A 193 13.23 19.07 19.96
N CYS A 194 13.32 18.22 20.97
CA CYS A 194 12.38 17.12 21.19
C CYS A 194 10.95 17.61 21.45
N LEU A 195 10.80 18.70 22.21
CA LEU A 195 9.49 19.32 22.45
C LEU A 195 8.90 19.91 21.16
N LEU A 196 9.73 20.57 20.34
CA LEU A 196 9.29 21.08 19.05
C LEU A 196 8.82 19.96 18.12
N ASP A 197 9.56 18.86 18.04
CA ASP A 197 9.19 17.69 17.23
C ASP A 197 7.89 17.04 17.74
N ALA A 198 7.71 16.93 19.05
CA ALA A 198 6.45 16.46 19.67
C ALA A 198 5.26 17.38 19.32
N LEU A 199 5.45 18.70 19.36
CA LEU A 199 4.42 19.67 18.99
C LEU A 199 4.08 19.60 17.50
N LEU A 200 5.08 19.44 16.63
CA LEU A 200 4.88 19.22 15.20
C LEU A 200 4.08 17.93 14.96
N LEU A 201 4.41 16.85 15.66
CA LEU A 201 3.67 15.59 15.57
C LEU A 201 2.20 15.78 15.98
N VAL A 202 1.90 16.47 17.09
CA VAL A 202 0.51 16.77 17.51
C VAL A 202 -0.23 17.64 16.48
N PHE A 203 0.44 18.67 15.96
CA PHE A 203 -0.13 19.57 14.95
C PHE A 203 -0.49 18.84 13.65
N PHE A 204 0.33 17.88 13.23
CA PHE A 204 0.07 17.10 12.01
C PHE A 204 -0.90 15.93 12.21
N THR A 205 -0.96 15.33 13.41
CA THR A 205 -1.81 14.15 13.70
C THR A 205 -3.26 14.51 14.04
N THR A 206 -3.52 15.71 14.58
CA THR A 206 -4.89 16.21 14.87
C THR A 206 -5.77 16.39 13.64
N LEU A 207 -5.20 16.30 12.43
CA LEU A 207 -5.92 16.34 11.15
C LEU A 207 -6.23 14.96 10.54
N SER A 208 -5.74 13.86 11.11
CA SER A 208 -5.87 12.51 10.51
C SER A 208 -6.24 11.45 11.56
N VAL A 209 -7.50 11.36 11.96
CA VAL A 209 -8.00 10.20 12.74
C VAL A 209 -8.52 9.13 11.78
N ARG A 210 -7.67 8.15 11.45
CA ARG A 210 -8.05 6.82 10.95
C ARG A 210 -7.10 5.78 11.55
N SER A 211 -7.54 5.07 12.57
CA SER A 211 -6.82 3.87 13.05
C SER A 211 -7.10 2.70 12.11
N CYS A 212 -6.08 2.25 11.39
CA CYS A 212 -6.12 1.05 10.56
C CYS A 212 -5.68 -0.15 11.41
N THR A 213 -6.62 -1.01 11.78
CA THR A 213 -6.37 -2.29 12.47
C THR A 213 -6.21 -3.41 11.43
N ASN A 214 -5.02 -3.53 10.87
CA ASN A 214 -4.54 -4.70 10.12
C ASN A 214 -3.01 -4.75 10.23
N CYS A 215 -2.48 -5.21 11.37
CA CYS A 215 -1.08 -5.62 11.45
C CYS A 215 -1.04 -7.16 11.37
N LEU A 216 -0.37 -7.70 10.35
CA LEU A 216 -0.01 -9.12 10.30
C LEU A 216 0.92 -9.42 11.48
N VAL A 217 0.70 -10.54 12.19
CA VAL A 217 1.57 -10.98 13.28
C VAL A 217 2.73 -11.78 12.67
N GLY A 218 3.95 -11.24 12.76
CA GLY A 218 5.15 -11.88 12.20
C GLY A 218 5.64 -13.05 13.05
N THR A 219 6.54 -13.87 12.49
CA THR A 219 7.22 -14.94 13.26
C THR A 219 7.90 -14.38 14.51
N PRO A 220 7.77 -15.05 15.68
CA PRO A 220 8.37 -14.58 16.92
C PRO A 220 9.91 -14.56 16.86
N MET A 221 10.54 -13.55 17.48
CA MET A 221 11.99 -13.27 17.36
C MET A 221 12.90 -14.45 17.71
N HIS A 222 12.53 -15.27 18.70
CA HIS A 222 13.33 -16.44 19.10
C HIS A 222 13.45 -17.49 17.98
N ARG A 223 12.44 -17.62 17.11
CA ARG A 223 12.50 -18.52 15.94
C ARG A 223 13.32 -17.95 14.79
N LEU A 224 13.35 -16.62 14.65
CA LEU A 224 14.19 -15.95 13.66
C LEU A 224 15.67 -16.06 14.01
N LEU A 225 16.03 -15.86 15.29
CA LEU A 225 17.40 -16.02 15.78
C LEU A 225 17.89 -17.47 15.80
N ALA A 226 16.98 -18.45 15.71
CA ALA A 226 17.35 -19.86 15.55
C ALA A 226 17.80 -20.21 14.13
N ASP A 227 17.58 -19.34 13.14
CA ASP A 227 18.11 -19.54 11.79
C ASP A 227 19.60 -19.12 11.72
N PRO A 228 20.49 -20.00 11.25
CA PRO A 228 21.93 -19.76 11.29
C PRO A 228 22.37 -18.57 10.41
N PHE A 229 21.68 -18.27 9.31
CA PHE A 229 22.05 -17.13 8.44
C PHE A 229 21.56 -15.81 9.01
N ILE A 230 20.36 -15.79 9.59
CA ILE A 230 19.82 -14.61 10.28
C ILE A 230 20.67 -14.29 11.52
N ALA A 231 21.08 -15.31 12.29
CA ALA A 231 21.96 -15.16 13.43
C ALA A 231 23.34 -14.60 13.06
N VAL A 232 23.93 -15.05 11.95
CA VAL A 232 25.21 -14.51 11.43
C VAL A 232 25.08 -13.03 11.05
N VAL A 233 23.98 -12.64 10.41
CA VAL A 233 23.76 -11.22 10.05
C VAL A 233 23.52 -10.36 11.29
N ALA A 234 22.66 -10.79 12.22
CA ALA A 234 22.41 -10.09 13.48
C ALA A 234 23.69 -9.96 14.32
N GLY A 235 24.48 -11.04 14.42
CA GLY A 235 25.75 -11.02 15.12
C GLY A 235 26.80 -10.14 14.44
N ALA A 236 26.84 -10.07 13.11
CA ALA A 236 27.72 -9.15 12.39
C ALA A 236 27.36 -7.68 12.64
N LEU A 237 26.07 -7.33 12.66
CA LEU A 237 25.60 -5.98 13.00
C LEU A 237 25.95 -5.59 14.45
N ALA A 238 25.90 -6.55 15.38
CA ALA A 238 26.33 -6.33 16.75
C ALA A 238 27.86 -6.13 16.85
N VAL A 239 28.65 -7.03 16.25
CA VAL A 239 30.12 -7.02 16.34
C VAL A 239 30.74 -5.81 15.62
N SER A 240 30.19 -5.39 14.50
CA SER A 240 30.66 -4.21 13.77
C SER A 240 30.55 -2.92 14.60
N ASN A 241 29.52 -2.83 15.46
CA ASN A 241 29.26 -1.67 16.32
C ASN A 241 30.00 -1.71 17.67
N VAL A 242 30.62 -2.84 18.04
CA VAL A 242 31.40 -2.98 19.28
C VAL A 242 32.48 -1.90 19.44
N PRO A 243 33.30 -1.57 18.41
CA PRO A 243 34.32 -0.54 18.53
C PRO A 243 33.76 0.83 18.93
N LEU A 244 32.63 1.23 18.35
CA LEU A 244 32.02 2.52 18.69
C LEU A 244 31.50 2.50 20.13
N ALA A 245 30.78 1.46 20.51
CA ALA A 245 30.26 1.26 21.87
C ALA A 245 31.36 1.23 22.95
N PHE A 246 32.54 0.68 22.64
CA PHE A 246 33.67 0.62 23.56
C PHE A 246 34.42 1.96 23.67
N LEU A 247 34.51 2.70 22.56
CA LEU A 247 35.22 3.97 22.49
C LEU A 247 34.43 5.11 23.14
N GLU A 248 33.10 5.09 23.10
CA GLU A 248 32.24 6.14 23.67
C GLU A 248 32.58 6.56 25.11
N PRO A 249 32.64 5.65 26.10
CA PRO A 249 32.96 6.03 27.48
C PRO A 249 34.47 6.18 27.74
N THR A 250 35.34 5.75 26.83
CA THR A 250 36.78 5.62 27.09
C THR A 250 37.66 6.61 26.30
N VAL A 251 37.25 7.01 25.10
CA VAL A 251 38.07 7.80 24.18
C VAL A 251 38.34 9.21 24.70
N ALA A 252 37.33 9.89 25.26
CA ALA A 252 37.47 11.26 25.76
C ALA A 252 38.47 11.32 26.93
N ALA A 253 38.33 10.41 27.89
CA ALA A 253 39.25 10.28 29.02
C ALA A 253 40.66 9.88 28.56
N TRP A 254 40.78 9.01 27.56
CA TRP A 254 42.09 8.63 26.99
C TRP A 254 42.76 9.79 26.25
N MET A 255 42.02 10.60 25.48
CA MET A 255 42.53 11.79 24.80
C MET A 255 43.03 12.84 25.80
N GLN A 256 42.29 13.10 26.87
CA GLN A 256 42.71 14.02 27.93
C GLN A 256 44.00 13.54 28.62
N ARG A 257 44.09 12.26 28.98
CA ARG A 257 45.25 11.70 29.68
C ARG A 257 46.48 11.51 28.81
N SER A 258 46.32 11.08 27.55
CA SER A 258 47.44 10.67 26.69
C SER A 258 47.85 11.74 25.68
N LEU A 259 46.91 12.56 25.21
CA LEU A 259 47.15 13.61 24.19
C LEU A 259 47.13 15.03 24.80
N GLY A 260 46.69 15.21 26.05
CA GLY A 260 46.66 16.51 26.74
C GLY A 260 45.68 17.51 26.12
N THR A 261 44.60 17.03 25.51
CA THR A 261 43.69 17.85 24.70
C THR A 261 42.58 18.51 25.53
N PRO A 262 42.17 19.75 25.24
CA PRO A 262 41.00 20.39 25.85
C PRO A 262 39.68 19.67 25.51
N GLU A 263 38.67 19.80 26.37
CA GLU A 263 37.39 19.08 26.33
C GLU A 263 36.65 19.21 24.98
N TRP A 264 36.70 20.38 24.35
CA TRP A 264 36.04 20.59 23.05
C TRP A 264 36.64 19.74 21.91
N GLN A 265 37.93 19.39 22.00
CA GLN A 265 38.59 18.54 20.99
C GLN A 265 38.11 17.10 21.05
N ALA A 266 37.67 16.61 22.22
CA ALA A 266 37.12 15.27 22.37
C ALA A 266 35.79 15.09 21.62
N GLY A 267 35.01 16.17 21.45
CA GLY A 267 33.83 16.18 20.59
C GLY A 267 34.17 16.38 19.11
N LEU A 268 35.11 17.28 18.80
CA LEU A 268 35.43 17.64 17.42
C LEU A 268 36.14 16.52 16.64
N VAL A 269 36.83 15.59 17.31
CA VAL A 269 37.53 14.46 16.68
C VAL A 269 36.59 13.55 15.87
N TRP A 270 35.30 13.54 16.19
CA TRP A 270 34.27 12.77 15.50
C TRP A 270 33.77 13.42 14.20
N LEU A 271 33.94 14.74 14.05
CA LEU A 271 33.41 15.48 12.90
C LEU A 271 34.00 15.01 11.56
N PRO A 272 35.32 14.77 11.42
CA PRO A 272 35.89 14.26 10.17
C PRO A 272 35.34 12.88 9.77
N ALA A 273 34.92 12.06 10.73
CA ALA A 273 34.38 10.72 10.47
C ALA A 273 33.00 10.73 9.79
N LEU A 274 32.28 11.85 9.82
CA LEU A 274 30.98 12.01 9.16
C LEU A 274 31.07 11.84 7.64
N ALA A 275 32.06 12.45 6.99
CA ALA A 275 32.17 12.38 5.53
C ALA A 275 32.51 10.96 5.02
N PRO A 276 33.47 10.23 5.61
CA PRO A 276 33.73 8.83 5.30
C PRO A 276 32.55 7.90 5.60
N HIS A 277 31.80 8.15 6.68
CA HIS A 277 30.58 7.40 6.97
C HIS A 277 29.52 7.57 5.86
N LEU A 278 29.23 8.82 5.47
CA LEU A 278 28.29 9.10 4.37
C LEU A 278 28.79 8.54 3.02
N LEU A 279 30.10 8.58 2.79
CA LEU A 279 30.73 7.97 1.63
C LEU A 279 30.54 6.45 1.61
N GLY A 280 30.67 5.78 2.76
CA GLY A 280 30.44 4.34 2.85
C GLY A 280 28.97 3.96 2.68
N VAL A 281 28.02 4.73 3.22
CA VAL A 281 26.58 4.57 2.93
C VAL A 281 26.31 4.72 1.43
N TRP A 282 26.86 5.76 0.80
CA TRP A 282 26.72 5.98 -0.64
C TRP A 282 27.35 4.85 -1.47
N LEU A 283 28.57 4.44 -1.13
CA LEU A 283 29.29 3.39 -1.84
C LEU A 283 28.57 2.04 -1.72
N ALA A 284 28.18 1.65 -0.51
CA ALA A 284 27.48 0.41 -0.25
C ALA A 284 26.09 0.41 -0.89
N SER A 285 25.32 1.51 -0.81
CA SER A 285 24.00 1.60 -1.45
C SER A 285 24.09 1.54 -2.98
N HIS A 286 25.03 2.28 -3.59
CA HIS A 286 25.21 2.29 -5.05
C HIS A 286 25.71 0.96 -5.60
N LEU A 287 26.68 0.32 -4.93
CA LEU A 287 27.19 -1.00 -5.34
C LEU A 287 26.17 -2.10 -5.10
N SER A 288 25.46 -2.06 -3.97
CA SER A 288 24.42 -3.06 -3.64
C SER A 288 23.19 -2.96 -4.55
N ALA A 289 22.92 -1.77 -5.12
CA ALA A 289 21.88 -1.57 -6.13
C ALA A 289 22.29 -2.12 -7.50
N LYS A 290 23.55 -1.98 -7.90
CA LYS A 290 24.05 -2.50 -9.19
C LYS A 290 24.33 -4.00 -9.18
N HIS A 291 24.84 -4.53 -8.07
CA HIS A 291 25.26 -5.94 -7.95
C HIS A 291 24.88 -6.53 -6.58
N PRO A 292 23.68 -7.10 -6.44
CA PRO A 292 23.21 -7.67 -5.16
C PRO A 292 24.11 -8.79 -4.61
N ALA A 293 24.79 -9.56 -5.46
CA ALA A 293 25.70 -10.63 -5.07
C ALA A 293 26.96 -10.16 -4.33
N ILE A 294 27.28 -8.86 -4.37
CA ILE A 294 28.48 -8.28 -3.76
C ILE A 294 28.24 -7.87 -2.29
N ARG A 295 26.98 -7.89 -1.80
CA ARG A 295 26.62 -7.43 -0.43
C ARG A 295 27.44 -8.08 0.68
N TRP A 296 27.62 -9.40 0.64
CA TRP A 296 28.43 -10.11 1.65
C TRP A 296 29.92 -9.75 1.57
N VAL A 297 30.44 -9.46 0.36
CA VAL A 297 31.84 -9.02 0.16
C VAL A 297 32.05 -7.64 0.77
N LEU A 298 31.10 -6.72 0.59
CA LEU A 298 31.14 -5.39 1.21
C LEU A 298 31.11 -5.48 2.73
N ALA A 299 30.30 -6.38 3.29
CA ALA A 299 30.26 -6.62 4.72
C ALA A 299 31.60 -7.19 5.24
N VAL A 300 32.20 -8.17 4.55
CA VAL A 300 33.53 -8.69 4.91
C VAL A 300 34.59 -7.59 4.85
N LEU A 301 34.61 -6.80 3.77
CA LEU A 301 35.54 -5.68 3.62
C LEU A 301 35.36 -4.65 4.74
N GLY A 302 34.11 -4.31 5.06
CA GLY A 302 33.77 -3.41 6.15
C GLY A 302 34.29 -3.91 7.50
N MET A 303 34.06 -5.18 7.84
CA MET A 303 34.55 -5.80 9.08
C MET A 303 36.09 -5.81 9.17
N LEU A 304 36.79 -6.06 8.05
CA LEU A 304 38.25 -6.00 7.98
C LEU A 304 38.76 -4.57 8.24
N VAL A 305 38.14 -3.57 7.60
CA VAL A 305 38.50 -2.15 7.80
C VAL A 305 38.26 -1.74 9.25
N VAL A 306 37.10 -2.09 9.83
CA VAL A 306 36.81 -1.85 11.25
C VAL A 306 37.88 -2.50 12.13
N GLY A 307 38.18 -3.78 11.91
CA GLY A 307 39.14 -4.52 12.71
C GLY A 307 40.56 -3.95 12.69
N VAL A 308 41.06 -3.59 11.50
CA VAL A 308 42.40 -2.99 11.33
C VAL A 308 42.46 -1.60 11.95
N CYS A 309 41.46 -0.75 11.71
CA CYS A 309 41.43 0.59 12.26
C CYS A 309 41.28 0.56 13.79
N SER A 310 40.49 -0.36 14.35
CA SER A 310 40.38 -0.59 15.79
C SER A 310 41.73 -0.90 16.44
N CYS A 311 42.53 -1.80 15.86
CA CYS A 311 43.88 -2.09 16.38
C CYS A 311 44.83 -0.88 16.31
N ALA A 312 44.60 0.06 15.40
CA ALA A 312 45.42 1.26 15.22
C ALA A 312 45.10 2.39 16.22
N VAL A 313 43.92 2.38 16.88
CA VAL A 313 43.51 3.46 17.79
C VAL A 313 44.55 3.76 18.89
N PRO A 314 45.10 2.76 19.62
CA PRO A 314 46.06 3.02 20.69
C PRO A 314 47.42 3.56 20.22
N THR A 315 47.72 3.46 18.92
CA THR A 315 49.00 3.92 18.33
C THR A 315 48.98 5.38 17.90
N CYS A 316 47.85 6.07 18.06
CA CYS A 316 47.69 7.46 17.65
C CYS A 316 48.35 8.41 18.66
N HIS A 317 49.26 9.26 18.19
CA HIS A 317 49.95 10.27 19.01
C HIS A 317 49.45 11.70 18.78
N THR A 318 48.52 11.89 17.83
CA THR A 318 47.92 13.19 17.52
C THR A 318 46.41 13.07 17.28
N VAL A 319 45.66 14.15 17.53
CA VAL A 319 44.21 14.21 17.29
C VAL A 319 43.85 13.96 15.82
N SER A 320 44.68 14.45 14.89
CA SER A 320 44.48 14.23 13.45
C SER A 320 44.64 12.77 13.03
N GLN A 321 45.61 12.05 13.62
CA GLN A 321 45.77 10.61 13.40
C GLN A 321 44.57 9.84 13.96
N LEU A 322 44.11 10.20 15.16
CA LEU A 322 42.93 9.58 15.77
C LEU A 322 41.66 9.81 14.91
N ALA A 323 41.46 11.03 14.43
CA ALA A 323 40.33 11.36 13.55
C ALA A 323 40.35 10.55 12.24
N LEU A 324 41.52 10.30 11.67
CA LEU A 324 41.69 9.46 10.48
C LEU A 324 41.37 7.98 10.76
N VAL A 325 41.80 7.47 11.91
CA VAL A 325 41.51 6.08 12.30
C VAL A 325 40.02 5.90 12.60
N LEU A 326 39.39 6.83 13.32
CA LEU A 326 37.95 6.84 13.58
C LEU A 326 37.13 6.96 12.28
N SER A 327 37.64 7.72 11.31
CA SER A 327 37.08 7.80 9.95
C SER A 327 37.06 6.44 9.26
N GLY A 328 38.12 5.65 9.41
CA GLY A 328 38.19 4.28 8.90
C GLY A 328 37.17 3.35 9.57
N ILE A 329 37.04 3.42 10.90
CA ILE A 329 36.04 2.65 11.66
C ILE A 329 34.62 3.00 11.18
N CYS A 330 34.29 4.29 11.07
CA CYS A 330 32.96 4.74 10.65
C CYS A 330 32.64 4.41 9.19
N LEU A 331 33.63 4.45 8.30
CA LEU A 331 33.51 3.95 6.93
C LEU A 331 33.21 2.46 6.93
N GLY A 332 34.00 1.66 7.65
CA GLY A 332 33.82 0.21 7.73
C GLY A 332 32.45 -0.18 8.29
N MET A 333 32.00 0.44 9.39
CA MET A 333 30.67 0.20 9.96
C MET A 333 29.55 0.53 8.96
N SER A 334 29.64 1.67 8.27
CA SER A 334 28.62 2.05 7.27
C SER A 334 28.53 1.07 6.09
N LEU A 335 29.66 0.46 5.69
CA LEU A 335 29.67 -0.59 4.67
C LEU A 335 28.95 -1.85 5.15
N VAL A 336 29.16 -2.24 6.42
CA VAL A 336 28.50 -3.39 7.03
C VAL A 336 27.00 -3.14 7.16
N ASP A 337 26.59 -2.06 7.82
CA ASP A 337 25.18 -1.76 8.12
C ASP A 337 24.36 -1.62 6.83
N THR A 338 24.88 -0.86 5.86
CA THR A 338 24.18 -0.61 4.59
C THR A 338 24.07 -1.87 3.73
N ALA A 339 25.05 -2.79 3.79
CA ALA A 339 25.03 -4.02 3.00
C ALA A 339 24.22 -5.15 3.66
N LEU A 340 24.24 -5.24 5.00
CA LEU A 340 23.62 -6.33 5.75
C LEU A 340 22.13 -6.13 6.03
N LEU A 341 21.64 -4.89 6.18
CA LEU A 341 20.20 -4.63 6.43
C LEU A 341 19.29 -5.14 5.30
N PRO A 342 19.57 -4.88 4.00
CA PRO A 342 18.78 -5.47 2.91
C PRO A 342 18.94 -6.98 2.82
N THR A 343 20.11 -7.50 3.17
CA THR A 343 20.39 -8.95 3.19
C THR A 343 19.55 -9.63 4.26
N LEU A 344 19.45 -9.04 5.46
CA LEU A 344 18.59 -9.50 6.55
C LEU A 344 17.12 -9.54 6.13
N ALA A 345 16.62 -8.46 5.51
CA ALA A 345 15.25 -8.41 5.01
C ALA A 345 14.97 -9.54 3.99
N SER A 346 15.86 -9.72 3.02
CA SER A 346 15.72 -10.79 2.01
C SER A 346 15.78 -12.20 2.59
N LEU A 347 16.60 -12.42 3.64
CA LEU A 347 16.72 -13.72 4.30
C LEU A 347 15.47 -14.06 5.12
N VAL A 348 14.90 -13.08 5.82
CA VAL A 348 13.65 -13.26 6.58
C VAL A 348 12.50 -13.50 5.62
N GLU A 349 12.38 -12.72 4.54
CA GLU A 349 11.33 -12.92 3.51
C GLU A 349 11.46 -14.28 2.81
N ALA A 350 12.68 -14.74 2.52
CA ALA A 350 12.90 -16.00 1.83
C ALA A 350 12.67 -17.25 2.71
N ARG A 351 12.67 -17.12 4.04
CA ARG A 351 12.69 -18.28 4.96
C ARG A 351 11.62 -18.27 6.05
N HIS A 352 10.97 -17.14 6.30
CA HIS A 352 10.00 -16.93 7.37
C HIS A 352 8.89 -15.97 6.90
N THR A 353 7.78 -15.89 7.65
CA THR A 353 6.75 -14.87 7.37
C THR A 353 7.21 -13.50 7.89
N ALA A 354 7.83 -12.74 6.99
CA ALA A 354 8.41 -11.44 7.31
C ALA A 354 7.33 -10.38 7.55
N VAL A 355 7.30 -9.86 8.77
CA VAL A 355 6.72 -8.53 9.06
C VAL A 355 7.89 -7.60 9.21
N TYR A 356 8.01 -6.55 8.39
CA TYR A 356 9.18 -5.68 8.40
C TYR A 356 9.54 -5.14 9.79
N GLY A 357 8.55 -4.92 10.66
CA GLY A 357 8.78 -4.57 12.06
C GLY A 357 9.68 -5.55 12.82
N SER A 358 9.59 -6.87 12.58
CA SER A 358 10.45 -7.86 13.23
C SER A 358 11.87 -7.89 12.66
N VAL A 359 12.05 -7.63 11.36
CA VAL A 359 13.37 -7.50 10.71
C VAL A 359 14.14 -6.32 11.31
N TYR A 360 13.48 -5.17 11.45
CA TYR A 360 14.11 -3.98 12.03
C TYR A 360 14.26 -4.06 13.54
N ALA A 361 13.35 -4.75 14.25
CA ALA A 361 13.53 -5.06 15.67
C ALA A 361 14.74 -5.97 15.93
N LEU A 362 15.07 -6.89 15.01
CA LEU A 362 16.29 -7.70 15.10
C LEU A 362 17.55 -6.85 14.91
N ALA A 363 17.55 -5.93 13.94
CA ALA A 363 18.66 -5.00 13.74
C ALA A 363 18.85 -4.06 14.94
N ASP A 364 17.77 -3.43 15.42
CA ASP A 364 17.79 -2.56 16.60
C ASP A 364 18.20 -3.31 17.87
N GLY A 365 17.76 -4.55 18.03
CA GLY A 365 18.20 -5.44 19.10
C GLY A 365 19.70 -5.76 19.03
N SER A 366 20.25 -5.91 17.83
CA SER A 366 21.68 -6.17 17.60
C SER A 366 22.53 -4.94 17.97
N TYR A 367 22.10 -3.74 17.57
CA TYR A 367 22.74 -2.49 17.96
C TYR A 367 22.65 -2.28 19.48
N SER A 368 21.45 -2.40 20.04
CA SER A 368 21.21 -2.21 21.47
C SER A 368 22.01 -3.19 22.32
N PHE A 369 22.20 -4.43 21.86
CA PHE A 369 23.07 -5.40 22.53
C PHE A 369 24.52 -4.93 22.61
N ALA A 370 25.08 -4.42 21.50
CA ALA A 370 26.44 -3.88 21.46
C ALA A 370 26.59 -2.64 22.37
N TYR A 371 25.66 -1.70 22.32
CA TYR A 371 25.68 -0.48 23.14
C TYR A 371 25.31 -0.71 24.61
N ALA A 372 24.64 -1.82 24.96
CA ALA A 372 24.40 -2.20 26.34
C ALA A 372 25.64 -2.84 26.96
N LEU A 373 26.21 -3.85 26.29
CA LEU A 373 27.32 -4.62 26.83
C LEU A 373 28.66 -3.87 26.72
N GLY A 374 28.87 -3.12 25.64
CA GLY A 374 30.16 -2.53 25.33
C GLY A 374 30.67 -1.53 26.37
N PRO A 375 29.90 -0.49 26.70
CA PRO A 375 30.28 0.47 27.73
C PRO A 375 30.49 -0.17 29.11
N LEU A 376 29.68 -1.17 29.47
CA LEU A 376 29.78 -1.90 30.75
C LEU A 376 31.09 -2.68 30.87
N VAL A 377 31.57 -3.25 29.76
CA VAL A 377 32.78 -4.09 29.72
C VAL A 377 34.05 -3.24 29.49
N ALA A 378 33.94 -2.13 28.76
CA ALA A 378 35.09 -1.30 28.37
C ALA A 378 35.81 -0.65 29.58
N GLY A 379 35.07 -0.11 30.55
CA GLY A 379 35.65 0.53 31.75
C GLY A 379 36.56 -0.42 32.55
N PRO A 380 36.08 -1.61 32.96
CA PRO A 380 36.89 -2.62 33.63
C PRO A 380 38.13 -3.07 32.84
N ILE A 381 38.01 -3.27 31.52
CA ILE A 381 39.15 -3.68 30.68
C ILE A 381 40.22 -2.60 30.66
N VAL A 382 39.85 -1.34 30.46
CA VAL A 382 40.81 -0.22 30.45
C VAL A 382 41.51 -0.07 31.80
N ARG A 383 40.81 -0.30 32.91
CA ARG A 383 41.37 -0.21 34.25
C ARG A 383 42.32 -1.35 34.60
N GLN A 384 42.02 -2.59 34.20
CA GLN A 384 42.83 -3.77 34.54
C GLN A 384 43.97 -4.01 33.55
N TYR A 385 43.73 -3.84 32.26
CA TYR A 385 44.67 -4.21 31.19
C TYR A 385 45.18 -3.00 30.40
N GLY A 386 44.50 -1.86 30.44
CA GLY A 386 44.88 -0.65 29.73
C GLY A 386 44.19 -0.48 28.37
N PHE A 387 44.22 0.74 27.84
CA PHE A 387 43.52 1.12 26.60
C PHE A 387 44.04 0.39 25.34
N GLY A 388 45.31 -0.03 25.33
CA GLY A 388 45.90 -0.83 24.25
C GLY A 388 45.22 -2.18 24.04
N TYR A 389 44.95 -2.91 25.14
CA TYR A 389 44.27 -4.21 25.09
C TYR A 389 42.81 -4.08 24.73
N LEU A 390 42.16 -2.97 25.08
CA LEU A 390 40.82 -2.64 24.61
C LEU A 390 40.81 -2.58 23.08
N GLY A 391 41.74 -1.81 22.50
CA GLY A 391 41.86 -1.63 21.04
C GLY A 391 42.17 -2.92 20.28
N LEU A 392 43.08 -3.74 20.82
CA LEU A 392 43.37 -5.07 20.27
C LEU A 392 42.17 -6.01 20.35
N GLY A 393 41.45 -6.02 21.49
CA GLY A 393 40.28 -6.87 21.70
C GLY A 393 39.14 -6.56 20.72
N MET A 394 38.80 -5.28 20.54
CA MET A 394 37.75 -4.88 19.59
C MET A 394 38.14 -5.17 18.13
N GLY A 395 39.42 -5.03 17.78
CA GLY A 395 39.92 -5.32 16.44
C GLY A 395 39.94 -6.82 16.12
N LEU A 396 40.45 -7.65 17.04
CA LEU A 396 40.43 -9.11 16.91
C LEU A 396 39.02 -9.67 16.82
N LEU A 397 38.07 -9.13 17.61
CA LEU A 397 36.67 -9.58 17.55
C LEU A 397 36.08 -9.39 16.14
N ASN A 398 36.33 -8.24 15.50
CA ASN A 398 35.86 -7.96 14.14
C ASN A 398 36.57 -8.83 13.09
N LEU A 399 37.89 -9.01 13.21
CA LEU A 399 38.68 -9.84 12.29
C LEU A 399 38.31 -11.32 12.38
N LEU A 400 38.05 -11.83 13.58
CA LEU A 400 37.65 -13.23 13.81
C LEU A 400 36.20 -13.49 13.38
N TYR A 401 35.32 -12.48 13.41
CA TYR A 401 33.94 -12.63 12.94
C TYR A 401 33.82 -12.55 11.41
N ALA A 402 34.70 -11.82 10.73
CA ALA A 402 34.65 -11.61 9.28
C ALA A 402 34.53 -12.91 8.43
N PRO A 403 35.22 -14.03 8.73
CA PRO A 403 35.07 -15.28 8.00
C PRO A 403 33.67 -15.91 8.11
N THR A 404 32.91 -15.66 9.18
CA THR A 404 31.55 -16.21 9.34
C THR A 404 30.59 -15.67 8.28
N LEU A 405 30.83 -14.47 7.76
CA LEU A 405 30.06 -13.87 6.67
C LEU A 405 30.23 -14.62 5.34
N LEU A 406 31.24 -15.49 5.19
CA LEU A 406 31.38 -16.36 4.02
C LEU A 406 30.22 -17.37 3.93
N LEU A 407 29.55 -17.67 5.04
CA LEU A 407 28.34 -18.50 5.04
C LEU A 407 27.23 -17.86 4.20
N LEU A 408 27.17 -16.52 4.13
CA LEU A 408 26.20 -15.79 3.31
C LEU A 408 26.42 -16.00 1.80
N ARG A 409 27.59 -16.48 1.37
CA ARG A 409 27.82 -16.88 -0.03
C ARG A 409 26.88 -18.01 -0.46
N TRP A 410 26.46 -18.86 0.49
CA TRP A 410 25.66 -20.05 0.22
C TRP A 410 24.17 -19.80 0.47
N ALA A 411 23.83 -18.64 1.05
CA ALA A 411 22.47 -18.14 1.05
C ALA A 411 22.17 -17.58 -0.35
N ARG A 412 21.69 -18.43 -1.27
CA ARG A 412 21.26 -17.97 -2.60
C ARG A 412 20.17 -16.90 -2.43
N PRO A 413 20.35 -15.66 -2.93
CA PRO A 413 19.23 -14.76 -3.12
C PRO A 413 18.32 -15.37 -4.18
N ILE A 414 17.00 -15.30 -3.95
CA ILE A 414 16.01 -15.76 -4.92
C ILE A 414 16.08 -14.82 -6.13
N ASP A 415 16.45 -15.36 -7.30
CA ASP A 415 16.45 -14.63 -8.58
C ASP A 415 15.06 -14.02 -8.81
N ASP A 416 14.94 -12.83 -9.40
CA ASP A 416 13.62 -12.20 -9.58
C ASP A 416 12.67 -13.07 -10.44
N THR A 417 13.22 -13.86 -11.38
CA THR A 417 12.48 -14.90 -12.13
C THR A 417 12.11 -16.11 -11.28
N GLU A 418 12.97 -16.56 -10.35
CA GLU A 418 12.62 -17.61 -9.38
C GLU A 418 11.64 -17.10 -8.33
N ARG A 419 11.68 -15.81 -7.98
CA ARG A 419 10.75 -15.15 -7.05
C ARG A 419 9.40 -15.01 -7.70
N ASP A 420 9.34 -14.61 -8.97
CA ASP A 420 8.11 -14.60 -9.75
C ASP A 420 7.57 -16.02 -9.95
N HIS A 421 8.43 -17.04 -10.13
CA HIS A 421 8.01 -18.44 -10.12
C HIS A 421 7.52 -18.94 -8.75
N LEU A 422 8.18 -18.58 -7.65
CA LEU A 422 7.81 -18.95 -6.28
C LEU A 422 6.61 -18.15 -5.74
N LEU A 423 6.36 -16.95 -6.27
CA LEU A 423 5.17 -16.13 -6.03
C LEU A 423 3.99 -16.56 -6.92
N GLN A 424 4.26 -17.33 -7.98
CA GLN A 424 3.25 -17.99 -8.82
C GLN A 424 2.89 -19.40 -8.30
N GLU A 425 3.71 -20.02 -7.45
CA GLU A 425 3.43 -21.32 -6.81
C GLU A 425 2.71 -21.18 -5.46
N GLU A 426 1.93 -22.20 -5.08
CA GLU A 426 1.05 -22.18 -3.91
C GLU A 426 1.76 -22.10 -2.54
N PRO A 427 1.13 -21.48 -1.52
CA PRO A 427 1.75 -21.31 -0.20
C PRO A 427 2.05 -22.63 0.55
N LEU A 428 1.32 -23.71 0.28
CA LEU A 428 1.53 -25.01 0.93
C LEU A 428 2.81 -25.71 0.41
N ASP A 429 3.04 -25.62 -0.90
CA ASP A 429 4.21 -26.20 -1.58
C ASP A 429 5.49 -25.39 -1.28
N LEU A 430 5.36 -24.08 -1.09
CA LEU A 430 6.43 -23.22 -0.57
C LEU A 430 6.84 -23.64 0.84
N THR A 431 5.89 -23.97 1.72
CA THR A 431 6.17 -24.38 3.11
C THR A 431 6.81 -25.77 3.17
N LEU A 432 6.34 -26.70 2.32
CA LEU A 432 6.91 -28.04 2.15
C LEU A 432 8.32 -28.00 1.53
N LYS A 433 8.56 -27.21 0.47
CA LYS A 433 9.89 -27.00 -0.11
C LYS A 433 10.83 -26.22 0.81
N LEU A 434 10.31 -25.31 1.64
CA LEU A 434 11.08 -24.64 2.69
C LEU A 434 11.42 -25.60 3.85
N GLN A 435 10.57 -26.60 4.14
CA GLN A 435 10.87 -27.71 5.06
C GLN A 435 11.87 -28.71 4.46
N GLU A 436 11.77 -29.03 3.16
CA GLU A 436 12.77 -29.84 2.45
C GLU A 436 14.12 -29.12 2.36
N ARG A 437 14.14 -27.79 2.16
CA ARG A 437 15.36 -26.95 2.22
C ARG A 437 15.95 -26.85 3.62
N LYS A 438 15.14 -26.93 4.69
CA LYS A 438 15.64 -27.03 6.07
C LYS A 438 16.39 -28.35 6.33
N ASN A 439 16.05 -29.41 5.58
CA ASN A 439 16.65 -30.73 5.71
C ASN A 439 17.83 -30.98 4.75
N TRP A 440 18.29 -29.98 4.00
CA TRP A 440 19.42 -30.11 3.09
C TRP A 440 20.75 -30.15 3.84
N ALA A 441 21.27 -31.36 4.06
CA ALA A 441 22.65 -31.60 4.52
C ALA A 441 23.60 -31.71 3.31
N PRO A 442 24.81 -31.12 3.36
CA PRO A 442 25.77 -31.23 2.27
C PRO A 442 26.43 -32.62 2.30
N GLY A 443 25.93 -33.54 1.48
CA GLY A 443 26.61 -34.82 1.24
C GLY A 443 25.68 -35.94 0.80
N GLN A 444 25.23 -35.93 -0.45
CA GLN A 444 24.87 -37.15 -1.20
C GLN A 444 24.79 -36.81 -2.70
N GLN A 445 25.63 -37.48 -3.48
CA GLN A 445 25.90 -37.22 -4.90
C GLN A 445 24.87 -37.85 -5.84
N GLY A 446 24.79 -37.29 -7.06
CA GLY A 446 24.45 -37.98 -8.29
C GLY A 446 24.94 -37.19 -9.50
N GLU A 447 26.10 -37.56 -10.06
CA GLU A 447 26.47 -37.30 -11.46
C GLU A 447 25.58 -38.17 -12.39
N PRO A 448 25.22 -37.76 -13.62
CA PRO A 448 26.15 -37.65 -14.78
C PRO A 448 25.78 -36.49 -15.76
N ALA A 449 26.44 -36.12 -16.86
CA ALA A 449 27.56 -36.59 -17.68
C ALA A 449 28.18 -35.37 -18.41
N GLY A 450 29.48 -35.40 -18.71
CA GLY A 450 30.12 -34.46 -19.66
C GLY A 450 29.98 -34.89 -21.13
N PRO A 451 30.73 -34.31 -22.11
CA PRO A 451 31.82 -33.33 -21.94
C PRO A 451 31.83 -32.13 -22.92
N ALA A 452 32.74 -31.20 -22.62
CA ALA A 452 33.54 -30.40 -23.55
C ALA A 452 33.04 -29.03 -24.08
N GLN A 453 33.85 -28.02 -23.70
CA GLN A 453 34.44 -27.01 -24.58
C GLN A 453 33.61 -25.79 -24.99
N ALA A 454 33.64 -24.78 -24.12
CA ALA A 454 33.98 -23.37 -24.41
C ALA A 454 33.54 -22.59 -23.17
N MET A 455 34.42 -22.16 -22.26
CA MET A 455 35.03 -20.85 -22.34
C MET A 455 36.01 -20.71 -21.16
N PHE A 456 37.05 -21.54 -21.11
CA PHE A 456 38.26 -21.27 -20.32
C PHE A 456 39.35 -20.86 -21.28
N SER A 457 39.36 -19.58 -21.64
CA SER A 457 40.51 -18.90 -22.22
C SER A 457 40.77 -17.65 -21.40
N SER A 458 41.66 -17.80 -20.44
CA SER A 458 42.35 -16.71 -19.76
C SER A 458 43.09 -15.84 -20.78
N PRO A 459 43.06 -14.51 -20.65
CA PRO A 459 44.19 -13.66 -20.99
C PRO A 459 45.02 -13.36 -19.73
N PRO A 460 46.30 -13.00 -19.89
CA PRO A 460 47.32 -13.25 -18.89
C PRO A 460 47.39 -12.15 -17.83
N PHE A 461 47.28 -12.52 -16.55
CA PHE A 461 47.90 -11.76 -15.46
C PHE A 461 49.31 -12.31 -15.25
N SER A 462 50.23 -11.93 -16.14
CA SER A 462 51.65 -12.17 -15.97
C SER A 462 52.33 -10.90 -15.47
N ARG A 463 53.01 -11.06 -14.33
CA ARG A 463 54.12 -10.24 -13.81
C ARG A 463 53.83 -8.76 -13.61
N TRP A 464 53.74 -8.34 -12.36
CA TRP A 464 54.64 -7.34 -11.77
C TRP A 464 54.59 -7.51 -10.24
N THR A 465 55.44 -8.39 -9.72
CA THR A 465 55.88 -8.34 -8.32
C THR A 465 57.11 -7.43 -8.22
N LEU A 466 57.06 -6.53 -7.23
CA LEU A 466 58.19 -5.96 -6.48
C LEU A 466 59.35 -5.34 -7.28
N ARG A 467 59.28 -4.02 -7.48
CA ARG A 467 60.43 -3.14 -7.17
C ARG A 467 59.98 -1.97 -6.30
N SER A 468 60.33 -2.11 -5.03
CA SER A 468 60.32 -1.12 -3.98
C SER A 468 61.33 0.01 -4.29
N VAL A 469 60.95 1.24 -3.93
CA VAL A 469 61.82 2.23 -3.27
C VAL A 469 62.98 2.87 -4.09
N HIS A 470 62.94 4.21 -4.11
CA HIS A 470 64.00 5.19 -4.32
C HIS A 470 64.61 5.38 -5.72
N GLN A 471 64.36 6.57 -6.32
CA GLN A 471 65.40 7.60 -6.56
C GLN A 471 64.83 8.85 -7.28
N TRP A 472 64.70 9.94 -6.53
CA TRP A 472 65.19 11.26 -6.98
C TRP A 472 65.91 11.91 -5.80
N VAL A 473 67.02 11.29 -5.40
CA VAL A 473 68.25 11.98 -4.99
C VAL A 473 69.37 11.02 -5.34
N GLU A 474 70.10 11.29 -6.42
CA GLU A 474 71.46 10.81 -6.57
C GLU A 474 72.25 11.71 -7.52
N SER A 475 73.26 12.38 -6.98
CA SER A 475 74.65 12.06 -7.28
C SER A 475 75.46 12.43 -6.03
N HIS A 476 75.91 11.46 -5.22
CA HIS A 476 77.23 10.80 -5.32
C HIS A 476 78.40 11.76 -4.97
N LYS A 477 79.42 11.42 -4.17
CA LYS A 477 79.88 10.19 -3.51
C LYS A 477 81.10 10.56 -2.62
N HIS A 478 81.42 9.68 -1.67
CA HIS A 478 82.68 9.54 -0.89
C HIS A 478 82.93 10.59 0.20
N GLY A 479 83.34 10.27 1.43
CA GLY A 479 83.81 9.03 2.05
C GLY A 479 84.90 9.37 3.07
N GLN A 480 84.72 8.90 4.32
CA GLN A 480 85.68 8.81 5.45
C GLN A 480 85.90 10.03 6.37
N GLU A 481 85.76 9.73 7.67
CA GLU A 481 86.04 10.49 8.92
C GLU A 481 87.55 10.79 9.13
N PRO A 482 88.06 11.42 10.21
CA PRO A 482 87.47 12.04 11.43
C PRO A 482 88.02 13.47 11.79
N HIS A 483 87.60 14.03 12.93
CA HIS A 483 88.15 15.18 13.72
C HIS A 483 89.70 15.23 13.85
N PRO A 484 90.38 16.26 14.47
CA PRO A 484 90.05 17.64 14.89
C PRO A 484 91.14 18.71 14.53
N ASP A 485 90.95 19.93 15.06
CA ASP A 485 91.98 20.90 15.53
C ASP A 485 92.69 21.93 14.62
N SER A 486 92.29 23.18 14.89
CA SER A 486 93.12 24.32 15.35
C SER A 486 94.13 25.03 14.42
N LYS A 487 93.94 26.36 14.41
CA LYS A 487 94.95 27.45 14.43
C LYS A 487 95.83 27.74 13.18
N ARG A 488 95.62 28.99 12.72
CA ARG A 488 96.57 30.13 12.65
C ARG A 488 97.27 30.49 11.31
N LEU A 489 97.12 31.79 11.00
CA LEU A 489 98.10 32.79 10.48
C LEU A 489 98.65 32.51 9.06
N GLU A 490 98.93 33.45 8.16
CA GLU A 490 98.99 34.92 8.12
C GLU A 490 99.23 35.35 6.67
N ARG A 491 98.87 36.61 6.33
CA ARG A 491 99.53 37.56 5.39
C ARG A 491 99.71 37.15 3.90
N THR A 492 99.57 38.00 2.89
CA THR A 492 99.26 39.43 2.70
C THR A 492 99.14 39.57 1.18
N ASP A 493 98.13 40.28 0.68
CA ASP A 493 98.36 41.24 -0.40
C ASP A 493 97.17 42.21 -0.46
N GLY A 494 97.47 43.45 -0.08
CA GLY A 494 96.53 44.40 0.54
C GLY A 494 96.10 45.57 -0.34
N GLU A 495 96.52 45.65 -1.60
CA GLU A 495 96.25 46.84 -2.42
C GLU A 495 95.22 46.62 -3.52
N GLU A 496 95.05 45.38 -4.00
CA GLU A 496 94.01 45.03 -4.97
C GLU A 496 92.62 44.89 -4.31
N LYS A 497 92.60 44.44 -3.04
CA LYS A 497 91.38 44.33 -2.22
C LYS A 497 90.68 45.66 -1.99
N ARG A 498 91.40 46.79 -1.85
CA ARG A 498 90.76 48.09 -1.54
C ARG A 498 90.04 48.74 -2.74
N ARG A 499 90.48 48.46 -3.98
CA ARG A 499 89.78 48.96 -5.19
C ARG A 499 88.62 48.04 -5.57
N GLU A 500 88.75 46.74 -5.34
CA GLU A 500 87.68 45.78 -5.58
C GLU A 500 86.57 45.89 -4.53
N GLU A 501 86.91 46.16 -3.26
CA GLU A 501 85.94 46.34 -2.18
C GLU A 501 85.08 47.59 -2.38
N LYS A 502 85.65 48.72 -2.84
CA LYS A 502 84.84 49.92 -3.18
C LYS A 502 83.88 49.68 -4.36
N ARG A 503 84.30 48.97 -5.42
CA ARG A 503 83.40 48.61 -6.53
C ARG A 503 82.33 47.58 -6.13
N ARG A 504 82.67 46.64 -5.25
CA ARG A 504 81.72 45.66 -4.69
C ARG A 504 80.73 46.30 -3.72
N GLU A 505 81.15 47.30 -2.95
CA GLU A 505 80.28 48.01 -2.02
C GLU A 505 79.30 48.94 -2.75
N GLU A 506 79.75 49.62 -3.82
CA GLU A 506 78.89 50.45 -4.66
C GLU A 506 77.88 49.60 -5.46
N LYS A 507 78.32 48.47 -6.05
CA LYS A 507 77.41 47.48 -6.64
C LYS A 507 76.41 46.92 -5.63
N ARG A 508 76.83 46.61 -4.40
CA ARG A 508 75.92 46.13 -3.33
C ARG A 508 74.91 47.19 -2.90
N ARG A 509 75.28 48.47 -2.89
CA ARG A 509 74.35 49.58 -2.58
C ARG A 509 73.36 49.82 -3.71
N GLU A 510 73.79 49.72 -4.96
CA GLU A 510 72.91 49.84 -6.13
C GLU A 510 71.98 48.64 -6.26
N GLU A 511 72.48 47.43 -6.02
CA GLU A 511 71.70 46.18 -6.00
C GLU A 511 70.69 46.16 -4.85
N LYS A 512 71.07 46.62 -3.64
CA LYS A 512 70.11 46.83 -2.55
C LYS A 512 69.04 47.85 -2.91
N ARG A 513 69.38 48.97 -3.57
CA ARG A 513 68.38 49.96 -4.02
C ARG A 513 67.44 49.39 -5.09
N ARG A 514 67.93 48.54 -6.00
CA ARG A 514 67.09 47.86 -7.01
C ARG A 514 66.23 46.76 -6.41
N GLU A 515 66.74 46.02 -5.43
CA GLU A 515 66.01 44.98 -4.72
C GLU A 515 64.95 45.57 -3.78
N GLU A 516 65.25 46.68 -3.12
CA GLU A 516 64.31 47.44 -2.30
C GLU A 516 63.21 48.08 -3.15
N LYS A 517 63.56 48.67 -4.31
CA LYS A 517 62.55 49.10 -5.30
C LYS A 517 61.67 47.95 -5.78
N ARG A 518 62.24 46.76 -6.07
CA ARG A 518 61.46 45.56 -6.46
C ARG A 518 60.56 45.03 -5.33
N ARG A 519 61.01 45.11 -4.08
CA ARG A 519 60.23 44.71 -2.89
C ARG A 519 59.12 45.72 -2.60
N GLU A 520 59.39 47.01 -2.76
CA GLU A 520 58.39 48.07 -2.59
C GLU A 520 57.36 48.04 -3.73
N GLU A 521 57.78 47.77 -4.96
CA GLU A 521 56.90 47.57 -6.11
C GLU A 521 56.04 46.31 -5.94
N LYS A 522 56.62 45.19 -5.48
CA LYS A 522 55.84 43.99 -5.09
C LYS A 522 54.85 44.28 -3.96
N ARG A 523 55.23 45.05 -2.93
CA ARG A 523 54.31 45.45 -1.86
C ARG A 523 53.20 46.38 -2.34
N ARG A 524 53.48 47.28 -3.29
CA ARG A 524 52.47 48.15 -3.92
C ARG A 524 51.54 47.35 -4.83
N GLU A 525 52.07 46.37 -5.55
CA GLU A 525 51.28 45.49 -6.41
C GLU A 525 50.41 44.53 -5.58
N GLU A 526 50.94 44.00 -4.49
CA GLU A 526 50.22 43.16 -3.53
C GLU A 526 49.14 43.97 -2.80
N LYS A 527 49.44 45.19 -2.36
CA LYS A 527 48.41 46.13 -1.85
C LYS A 527 47.34 46.43 -2.89
N ARG A 528 47.70 46.67 -4.17
CA ARG A 528 46.72 46.87 -5.25
C ARG A 528 45.88 45.62 -5.52
N ARG A 529 46.45 44.42 -5.40
CA ARG A 529 45.73 43.14 -5.53
C ARG A 529 44.81 42.88 -4.33
N GLU A 530 45.25 43.22 -3.13
CA GLU A 530 44.46 43.08 -1.91
C GLU A 530 43.33 44.12 -1.86
N GLU A 531 43.60 45.35 -2.30
CA GLU A 531 42.61 46.41 -2.45
C GLU A 531 41.59 46.07 -3.54
N LYS A 532 42.03 45.53 -4.69
CA LYS A 532 41.11 44.95 -5.69
C LYS A 532 40.28 43.81 -5.11
N ARG A 533 40.86 42.90 -4.31
CA ARG A 533 40.10 41.81 -3.65
C ARG A 533 39.13 42.33 -2.60
N ARG A 534 39.46 43.40 -1.89
CA ARG A 534 38.56 44.06 -0.91
C ARG A 534 37.45 44.84 -1.60
N GLU A 535 37.76 45.51 -2.71
CA GLU A 535 36.77 46.22 -3.53
C GLU A 535 35.85 45.23 -4.24
N GLU A 536 36.39 44.12 -4.73
CA GLU A 536 35.64 43.01 -5.30
C GLU A 536 34.76 42.35 -4.23
N LYS A 537 35.28 42.08 -3.03
CA LYS A 537 34.45 41.64 -1.89
C LYS A 537 33.38 42.66 -1.50
N ARG A 538 33.68 43.96 -1.48
CA ARG A 538 32.66 45.01 -1.21
C ARG A 538 31.62 45.12 -2.31
N ARG A 539 31.98 44.92 -3.58
CA ARG A 539 31.04 44.83 -4.71
C ARG A 539 30.23 43.54 -4.68
N GLU A 540 30.83 42.43 -4.26
CA GLU A 540 30.18 41.15 -4.07
C GLU A 540 29.23 41.18 -2.86
N GLU A 541 29.61 41.89 -1.80
CA GLU A 541 28.82 42.09 -0.60
C GLU A 541 27.68 43.09 -0.84
N LYS A 542 27.90 44.18 -1.59
CA LYS A 542 26.81 45.04 -2.11
C LYS A 542 25.89 44.28 -3.06
N ARG A 543 26.41 43.40 -3.94
CA ARG A 543 25.58 42.50 -4.76
C ARG A 543 24.84 41.46 -3.91
N ARG A 544 25.40 41.00 -2.80
CA ARG A 544 24.75 40.10 -1.83
C ARG A 544 23.72 40.84 -0.97
N GLU A 545 23.91 42.13 -0.69
CA GLU A 545 22.94 42.99 0.01
C GLU A 545 21.79 43.42 -0.91
N GLU A 546 22.05 43.78 -2.16
CA GLU A 546 21.00 43.98 -3.18
C GLU A 546 20.27 42.66 -3.46
N LYS A 547 20.97 41.51 -3.50
CA LYS A 547 20.34 40.18 -3.54
C LYS A 547 19.64 39.78 -2.24
N ARG A 548 19.97 40.36 -1.08
CA ARG A 548 19.25 40.14 0.19
C ARG A 548 18.01 41.03 0.28
N ARG A 549 18.06 42.27 -0.19
CA ARG A 549 16.89 43.18 -0.29
C ARG A 549 15.93 42.75 -1.40
N ALA A 550 16.42 42.27 -2.55
CA ALA A 550 15.59 41.62 -3.57
C ALA A 550 15.23 40.16 -3.21
N GLY A 551 16.03 39.50 -2.38
CA GLY A 551 15.87 38.10 -1.97
C GLY A 551 14.94 37.86 -0.78
N SER A 552 14.70 38.86 0.07
CA SER A 552 13.76 38.73 1.19
C SER A 552 12.28 38.78 0.77
N VAL A 553 11.98 39.26 -0.44
CA VAL A 553 10.63 39.17 -1.03
C VAL A 553 10.57 38.08 -2.12
N SER A 554 11.71 37.53 -2.55
CA SER A 554 11.76 36.51 -3.59
C SER A 554 11.81 35.07 -3.06
N VAL A 555 12.08 34.75 -1.79
CA VAL A 555 12.02 33.32 -1.37
C VAL A 555 10.58 32.83 -1.25
N CYS A 556 9.65 33.64 -0.71
CA CYS A 556 8.22 33.30 -0.73
C CYS A 556 7.63 33.31 -2.14
N VAL A 557 8.00 34.29 -3.01
CA VAL A 557 7.49 34.35 -4.39
C VAL A 557 8.19 33.37 -5.33
N LEU A 558 9.45 32.96 -5.09
CA LEU A 558 10.14 31.91 -5.85
C LEU A 558 9.71 30.52 -5.37
N LEU A 559 9.40 30.30 -4.08
CA LEU A 559 8.68 29.10 -3.66
C LEU A 559 7.26 29.09 -4.26
N LEU A 560 6.53 30.21 -4.29
CA LEU A 560 5.20 30.30 -4.94
C LEU A 560 5.25 30.23 -6.49
N ARG A 561 6.29 30.72 -7.16
CA ARG A 561 6.47 30.62 -8.62
C ARG A 561 7.11 29.31 -9.06
N MET A 562 7.95 28.67 -8.23
CA MET A 562 8.36 27.27 -8.43
C MET A 562 7.22 26.31 -8.12
N LEU A 563 6.28 26.70 -7.24
CA LEU A 563 4.97 26.05 -7.09
C LEU A 563 4.00 26.32 -8.28
N GLN A 564 4.30 27.23 -9.22
CA GLN A 564 3.38 27.59 -10.32
C GLN A 564 3.93 27.50 -11.75
N ARG A 565 5.24 27.28 -12.00
CA ARG A 565 5.77 27.10 -13.37
C ARG A 565 6.73 25.91 -13.45
N GLY A 566 6.11 24.75 -13.48
CA GLY A 566 6.68 23.47 -13.85
C GLY A 566 5.63 22.44 -14.26
N ALA A 567 4.36 22.86 -14.44
CA ALA A 567 3.45 22.15 -15.32
C ALA A 567 3.90 22.40 -16.77
N LYS A 568 4.77 21.53 -17.27
CA LYS A 568 4.35 20.84 -18.50
C LYS A 568 3.36 19.79 -18.02
N PRO A 569 2.17 19.67 -18.61
CA PRO A 569 1.31 18.54 -18.32
C PRO A 569 2.10 17.29 -18.74
N LEU A 570 2.63 16.56 -17.76
CA LEU A 570 2.92 15.14 -17.94
C LEU A 570 1.54 14.48 -17.88
N SER A 571 0.88 14.51 -19.03
CA SER A 571 -0.23 13.65 -19.38
C SER A 571 0.27 12.21 -19.32
N GLU A 572 0.12 11.55 -18.18
CA GLU A 572 0.09 10.10 -18.09
C GLU A 572 -0.60 9.80 -16.75
N ASP A 573 -1.93 9.83 -16.77
CA ASP A 573 -2.74 9.15 -15.77
C ASP A 573 -2.16 7.74 -15.56
N PRO A 574 -2.08 7.21 -14.32
CA PRO A 574 -1.61 5.84 -14.10
C PRO A 574 -2.42 4.87 -14.96
N VAL A 575 -1.80 4.38 -16.04
CA VAL A 575 -2.48 3.62 -17.08
C VAL A 575 -2.87 2.26 -16.50
N LEU A 576 -4.16 2.05 -16.32
CA LEU A 576 -4.69 0.73 -15.98
C LEU A 576 -4.36 -0.24 -17.12
N PRO A 577 -3.92 -1.47 -16.83
CA PRO A 577 -3.67 -2.45 -17.87
C PRO A 577 -4.96 -2.74 -18.65
N ILE A 578 -4.83 -2.97 -19.96
CA ILE A 578 -5.93 -3.50 -20.76
C ILE A 578 -6.12 -4.97 -20.41
N LEU A 579 -7.38 -5.40 -20.30
CA LEU A 579 -7.74 -6.79 -20.00
C LEU A 579 -7.01 -7.76 -20.95
N PRO A 580 -6.28 -8.77 -20.44
CA PRO A 580 -5.62 -9.76 -21.28
C PRO A 580 -6.64 -10.66 -22.00
N VAL A 581 -6.19 -11.30 -23.07
CA VAL A 581 -6.89 -12.43 -23.70
C VAL A 581 -6.15 -13.68 -23.22
N PRO A 582 -6.81 -14.60 -22.49
CA PRO A 582 -6.16 -15.82 -22.00
C PRO A 582 -5.65 -16.72 -23.13
N ASP A 583 -4.76 -17.65 -22.80
CA ASP A 583 -4.36 -18.69 -23.76
C ASP A 583 -5.53 -19.63 -24.08
N LEU A 584 -5.72 -19.95 -25.36
CA LEU A 584 -6.82 -20.78 -25.84
C LEU A 584 -6.79 -22.17 -25.20
N GLN A 585 -5.63 -22.83 -25.16
CA GLN A 585 -5.54 -24.21 -24.63
C GLN A 585 -5.79 -24.24 -23.13
N CYS A 586 -5.30 -23.22 -22.40
CA CYS A 586 -5.60 -23.05 -20.98
C CYS A 586 -7.12 -22.94 -20.74
N THR A 587 -7.82 -22.07 -21.48
CA THR A 587 -9.27 -21.92 -21.39
C THR A 587 -10.02 -23.21 -21.72
N LEU A 588 -9.65 -23.92 -22.79
CA LEU A 588 -10.30 -25.17 -23.19
C LEU A 588 -10.08 -26.30 -22.16
N SER A 589 -8.89 -26.37 -21.57
CA SER A 589 -8.57 -27.31 -20.49
C SER A 589 -9.41 -27.04 -19.24
N HIS A 590 -9.54 -25.76 -18.86
CA HIS A 590 -10.34 -25.34 -17.71
C HIS A 590 -11.83 -25.61 -17.93
N TYR A 591 -12.32 -25.34 -19.15
CA TYR A 591 -13.69 -25.64 -19.56
C TYR A 591 -13.99 -27.13 -19.43
N LEU A 592 -13.14 -28.01 -20.00
CA LEU A 592 -13.30 -29.46 -19.89
C LEU A 592 -13.28 -29.95 -18.43
N ARG A 593 -12.38 -29.38 -17.61
CA ARG A 593 -12.27 -29.69 -16.19
C ARG A 593 -13.52 -29.26 -15.39
N SER A 594 -14.23 -28.23 -15.83
CA SER A 594 -15.48 -27.78 -15.22
C SER A 594 -16.67 -28.65 -15.66
N VAL A 595 -16.84 -28.87 -16.96
CA VAL A 595 -18.01 -29.60 -17.49
C VAL A 595 -17.99 -31.09 -17.18
N GLN A 596 -16.83 -31.71 -16.92
CA GLN A 596 -16.78 -33.12 -16.50
C GLN A 596 -17.58 -33.41 -15.21
N LEU A 597 -17.88 -32.39 -14.40
CA LEU A 597 -18.71 -32.52 -13.20
C LEU A 597 -20.21 -32.57 -13.51
N LEU A 598 -20.60 -32.08 -14.70
CA LEU A 598 -21.99 -31.92 -15.13
C LEU A 598 -22.41 -33.03 -16.10
N LEU A 599 -21.46 -33.77 -16.67
CA LEU A 599 -21.68 -34.69 -17.79
C LEU A 599 -21.48 -36.16 -17.40
N SER A 600 -22.21 -37.04 -18.09
CA SER A 600 -22.02 -38.49 -18.08
C SER A 600 -20.96 -38.93 -19.11
N GLY A 601 -20.50 -40.19 -19.01
CA GLY A 601 -19.34 -40.71 -19.77
C GLY A 601 -19.40 -40.48 -21.29
N ASP A 602 -20.49 -40.86 -21.95
CA ASP A 602 -20.60 -40.74 -23.41
C ASP A 602 -20.64 -39.27 -23.88
N THR A 603 -21.37 -38.42 -23.16
CA THR A 603 -21.47 -36.98 -23.46
C THR A 603 -20.14 -36.26 -23.24
N LEU A 604 -19.37 -36.67 -22.21
CA LEU A 604 -18.04 -36.15 -21.93
C LEU A 604 -17.04 -36.50 -23.05
N ILE A 605 -17.08 -37.72 -23.59
CA ILE A 605 -16.22 -38.13 -24.71
C ILE A 605 -16.53 -37.30 -25.96
N LYS A 606 -17.82 -37.08 -26.25
CA LYS A 606 -18.26 -36.21 -27.34
C LYS A 606 -17.72 -34.78 -27.16
N THR A 607 -17.94 -34.19 -25.98
CA THR A 607 -17.48 -32.83 -25.64
C THR A 607 -15.96 -32.70 -25.78
N ARG A 608 -15.20 -33.69 -25.30
CA ARG A 608 -13.73 -33.73 -25.43
C ARG A 608 -13.30 -33.73 -26.90
N THR A 609 -13.99 -34.48 -27.75
CA THR A 609 -13.70 -34.53 -29.19
C THR A 609 -13.99 -33.17 -29.85
N ILE A 610 -15.11 -32.53 -29.50
CA ILE A 610 -15.47 -31.18 -29.99
C ILE A 610 -14.40 -30.16 -29.60
N VAL A 611 -14.00 -30.15 -28.31
CA VAL A 611 -12.98 -29.22 -27.79
C VAL A 611 -11.62 -29.45 -28.44
N GLN A 612 -11.20 -30.70 -28.63
CA GLN A 612 -9.96 -31.04 -29.33
C GLN A 612 -9.99 -30.58 -30.80
N ASN A 613 -11.11 -30.77 -31.50
CA ASN A 613 -11.28 -30.32 -32.87
C ASN A 613 -11.29 -28.79 -32.98
N PHE A 614 -11.87 -28.10 -32.01
CA PHE A 614 -11.91 -26.64 -31.95
C PHE A 614 -10.52 -26.04 -31.70
N GLY A 615 -9.75 -26.63 -30.77
CA GLY A 615 -8.43 -26.15 -30.34
C GLY A 615 -7.23 -26.70 -31.11
N LYS A 616 -7.39 -27.55 -32.13
CA LYS A 616 -6.26 -28.07 -32.92
C LYS A 616 -5.52 -26.95 -33.67
N ALA A 617 -4.25 -27.17 -33.99
CA ALA A 617 -3.46 -26.27 -34.83
C ALA A 617 -4.15 -26.03 -36.19
N GLY A 618 -4.31 -24.76 -36.57
CA GLY A 618 -5.07 -24.33 -37.75
C GLY A 618 -6.59 -24.51 -37.64
N GLY A 619 -7.10 -24.84 -36.44
CA GLY A 619 -8.52 -25.02 -36.15
C GLY A 619 -9.30 -23.70 -36.02
N MET A 620 -10.62 -23.82 -35.86
CA MET A 620 -11.52 -22.67 -35.69
C MET A 620 -11.14 -21.82 -34.47
N GLY A 621 -10.74 -22.45 -33.36
CA GLY A 621 -10.37 -21.76 -32.13
C GLY A 621 -9.19 -20.83 -32.31
N GLU A 622 -8.13 -21.23 -33.03
CA GLU A 622 -6.96 -20.37 -33.28
C GLU A 622 -7.30 -19.16 -34.17
N ARG A 623 -8.22 -19.35 -35.14
CA ARG A 623 -8.73 -18.25 -35.97
C ARG A 623 -9.47 -17.21 -35.12
N LEU A 624 -10.35 -17.67 -34.23
CA LEU A 624 -11.11 -16.80 -33.32
C LEU A 624 -10.21 -16.14 -32.27
N GLN A 625 -9.22 -16.88 -31.75
CA GLN A 625 -8.20 -16.36 -30.83
C GLN A 625 -7.42 -15.21 -31.47
N SER A 626 -6.99 -15.39 -32.73
CA SER A 626 -6.27 -14.36 -33.47
C SER A 626 -7.11 -13.09 -33.63
N PHE A 627 -8.41 -13.25 -33.95
CA PHE A 627 -9.35 -12.13 -34.01
C PHE A 627 -9.50 -11.41 -32.66
N LEU A 628 -9.60 -12.14 -31.55
CA LEU A 628 -9.67 -11.53 -30.21
C LEU A 628 -8.39 -10.78 -29.84
N LEU A 629 -7.22 -11.29 -30.21
CA LEU A 629 -5.95 -10.59 -30.01
C LEU A 629 -5.88 -9.29 -30.83
N GLU A 630 -6.38 -9.29 -32.07
CA GLU A 630 -6.52 -8.07 -32.86
C GLU A 630 -7.53 -7.10 -32.24
N ARG A 631 -8.65 -7.62 -31.73
CA ARG A 631 -9.68 -6.82 -31.06
C ARG A 631 -9.12 -6.15 -29.81
N ARG A 632 -8.36 -6.88 -28.99
CA ARG A 632 -7.62 -6.35 -27.83
C ARG A 632 -6.66 -5.22 -28.22
N ALA A 633 -5.98 -5.34 -29.36
CA ALA A 633 -5.08 -4.28 -29.82
C ALA A 633 -5.82 -3.00 -30.27
N LYS A 634 -7.11 -3.10 -30.63
CA LYS A 634 -7.93 -2.00 -31.18
C LYS A 634 -8.90 -1.38 -30.17
N ARG A 635 -9.10 -1.99 -28.99
CA ARG A 635 -10.12 -1.60 -28.01
C ARG A 635 -9.50 -1.46 -26.62
N ASP A 636 -10.02 -0.51 -25.84
CA ASP A 636 -9.65 -0.26 -24.45
C ASP A 636 -10.02 -1.41 -23.51
N ASN A 637 -11.09 -2.13 -23.84
CA ASN A 637 -11.47 -3.40 -23.25
C ASN A 637 -12.19 -4.24 -24.32
N TRP A 638 -11.65 -5.42 -24.62
CA TRP A 638 -12.10 -6.22 -25.75
C TRP A 638 -13.40 -6.99 -25.53
N VAL A 639 -13.82 -7.18 -24.26
CA VAL A 639 -15.01 -7.98 -23.90
C VAL A 639 -16.17 -7.12 -23.40
N LEU A 640 -15.95 -5.86 -23.05
CA LEU A 640 -16.93 -5.03 -22.34
C LEU A 640 -18.30 -4.96 -23.04
N ASP A 641 -18.32 -4.71 -24.34
CA ASP A 641 -19.57 -4.58 -25.11
C ASP A 641 -20.27 -5.93 -25.29
N TYR A 642 -19.52 -7.00 -25.53
CA TYR A 642 -20.06 -8.36 -25.53
C TYR A 642 -20.68 -8.72 -24.18
N TRP A 643 -19.97 -8.43 -23.09
CA TRP A 643 -20.37 -8.76 -21.73
C TRP A 643 -21.62 -7.99 -21.29
N ILE A 644 -21.67 -6.67 -21.52
CA ILE A 644 -22.86 -5.86 -21.18
C ILE A 644 -24.09 -6.35 -21.96
N GLN A 645 -23.91 -6.68 -23.25
CA GLN A 645 -25.01 -7.20 -24.07
C GLN A 645 -25.49 -8.57 -23.58
N ASP A 646 -24.57 -9.51 -23.37
CA ASP A 646 -24.90 -10.88 -22.99
C ASP A 646 -25.50 -10.96 -21.58
N MET A 647 -24.84 -10.33 -20.60
CA MET A 647 -25.22 -10.41 -19.19
C MET A 647 -26.53 -9.65 -18.91
N TYR A 648 -26.79 -8.53 -19.61
CA TYR A 648 -27.90 -7.65 -19.28
C TYR A 648 -28.80 -7.30 -20.47
N LEU A 649 -28.27 -6.67 -21.53
CA LEU A 649 -29.14 -5.99 -22.51
C LEU A 649 -29.94 -6.95 -23.42
N ARG A 650 -29.46 -8.19 -23.63
CA ARG A 650 -30.18 -9.26 -24.33
C ARG A 650 -31.19 -9.97 -23.43
N ASN A 651 -31.05 -9.88 -22.10
CA ASN A 651 -31.98 -10.51 -21.17
C ASN A 651 -33.35 -9.83 -21.26
N ARG A 652 -34.39 -10.64 -21.51
CA ARG A 652 -35.77 -10.17 -21.71
C ARG A 652 -36.63 -10.27 -20.46
N LEU A 653 -36.13 -10.91 -19.40
CA LEU A 653 -36.82 -10.99 -18.12
C LEU A 653 -37.02 -9.60 -17.50
N PRO A 654 -38.08 -9.40 -16.70
CA PRO A 654 -38.27 -8.18 -15.92
C PRO A 654 -37.03 -7.81 -15.11
N LEU A 655 -36.75 -6.51 -14.97
CA LEU A 655 -35.65 -6.02 -14.14
C LEU A 655 -35.77 -6.35 -12.65
N PRO A 656 -36.90 -6.09 -11.96
CA PRO A 656 -37.02 -6.41 -10.54
C PRO A 656 -36.78 -7.89 -10.29
N VAL A 657 -36.09 -8.22 -9.20
CA VAL A 657 -35.71 -9.59 -8.79
C VAL A 657 -34.67 -10.25 -9.69
N HIS A 658 -34.88 -10.32 -11.00
CA HIS A 658 -34.02 -11.07 -11.92
C HIS A 658 -32.70 -10.36 -12.25
N SER A 659 -32.71 -9.03 -12.33
CA SER A 659 -31.52 -8.25 -12.74
C SER A 659 -31.13 -7.18 -11.74
N SER A 660 -32.08 -6.43 -11.18
CA SER A 660 -31.83 -5.30 -10.28
C SER A 660 -31.65 -5.76 -8.83
N PRO A 661 -30.43 -5.68 -8.25
CA PRO A 661 -30.20 -6.04 -6.86
C PRO A 661 -30.66 -4.92 -5.92
N ALA A 662 -30.81 -5.27 -4.64
CA ALA A 662 -31.15 -4.35 -3.57
C ALA A 662 -30.03 -4.28 -2.54
N LEU A 663 -29.54 -3.08 -2.25
CA LEU A 663 -28.71 -2.78 -1.09
C LEU A 663 -29.62 -2.25 0.04
N VAL A 664 -29.71 -3.01 1.14
CA VAL A 664 -30.58 -2.70 2.28
C VAL A 664 -29.77 -2.00 3.37
N LEU A 665 -30.18 -0.80 3.77
CA LEU A 665 -29.54 -0.03 4.84
C LEU A 665 -30.13 -0.42 6.19
N ASN A 666 -29.37 -0.30 7.29
CA ASN A 666 -29.91 -0.42 8.65
C ASN A 666 -31.20 0.39 8.85
N THR A 667 -32.16 -0.19 9.57
CA THR A 667 -33.44 0.46 9.87
C THR A 667 -33.20 1.76 10.63
N LEU A 668 -33.78 2.84 10.14
CA LEU A 668 -33.74 4.16 10.78
C LEU A 668 -34.95 4.31 11.70
N CYS A 669 -34.81 5.07 12.79
CA CYS A 669 -35.92 5.38 13.68
C CYS A 669 -36.46 6.77 13.36
N PHE A 670 -37.58 6.83 12.64
CA PHE A 670 -38.32 8.07 12.37
C PHE A 670 -39.42 8.22 13.42
N ARG A 671 -39.43 9.34 14.15
CA ARG A 671 -40.42 9.60 15.21
C ARG A 671 -41.56 10.48 14.72
N ASP A 672 -41.25 11.37 13.78
CA ASP A 672 -42.18 12.26 13.10
C ASP A 672 -42.19 11.90 11.60
N PRO A 673 -43.35 11.86 10.91
CA PRO A 673 -43.40 11.77 9.45
C PRO A 673 -42.48 12.77 8.70
N ARG A 674 -42.20 13.93 9.31
CA ARG A 674 -41.25 14.93 8.78
C ARG A 674 -39.79 14.46 8.81
N ASP A 675 -39.43 13.52 9.68
CA ASP A 675 -38.06 12.98 9.75
C ASP A 675 -37.67 12.25 8.46
N THR A 676 -38.63 11.56 7.83
CA THR A 676 -38.47 10.95 6.50
C THR A 676 -38.10 12.00 5.44
N LEU A 677 -38.76 13.16 5.46
CA LEU A 677 -38.49 14.26 4.53
C LEU A 677 -37.13 14.91 4.82
N ARG A 678 -36.77 15.13 6.10
CA ARG A 678 -35.45 15.65 6.49
C ARG A 678 -34.32 14.72 6.06
N PHE A 679 -34.46 13.42 6.30
CA PHE A 679 -33.47 12.43 5.88
C PHE A 679 -33.32 12.43 4.35
N SER A 680 -34.44 12.47 3.63
CA SER A 680 -34.44 12.54 2.16
C SER A 680 -33.78 13.81 1.64
N ALA A 681 -34.01 14.97 2.27
CA ALA A 681 -33.35 16.22 1.91
C ALA A 681 -31.83 16.14 2.04
N LYS A 682 -31.34 15.60 3.17
CA LYS A 682 -29.91 15.37 3.40
C LYS A 682 -29.32 14.41 2.38
N LEU A 683 -30.02 13.31 2.09
CA LEU A 683 -29.60 12.33 1.09
C LEU A 683 -29.44 12.97 -0.30
N ILE A 684 -30.43 13.73 -0.76
CA ILE A 684 -30.40 14.42 -2.05
C ILE A 684 -29.25 15.42 -2.12
N ALA A 685 -29.04 16.21 -1.06
CA ALA A 685 -27.93 17.15 -0.97
C ALA A 685 -26.57 16.43 -1.07
N CYS A 686 -26.40 15.31 -0.36
CA CYS A 686 -25.18 14.49 -0.43
C CYS A 686 -24.99 13.84 -1.81
N VAL A 687 -26.05 13.42 -2.50
CA VAL A 687 -25.98 12.89 -3.87
C VAL A 687 -25.42 13.94 -4.83
N SER A 688 -25.90 15.18 -4.76
CA SER A 688 -25.38 16.29 -5.58
C SER A 688 -23.89 16.55 -5.30
N GLN A 689 -23.50 16.56 -4.03
CA GLN A 689 -22.09 16.74 -3.63
C GLN A 689 -21.20 15.60 -4.12
N PHE A 690 -21.66 14.35 -3.98
CA PHE A 690 -20.93 13.18 -4.44
C PHE A 690 -20.76 13.18 -5.97
N LYS A 691 -21.82 13.50 -6.71
CA LYS A 691 -21.74 13.67 -8.18
C LYS A 691 -20.72 14.74 -8.57
N ALA A 692 -20.71 15.89 -7.88
CA ALA A 692 -19.72 16.93 -8.14
C ALA A 692 -18.28 16.43 -7.89
N ALA A 693 -18.06 15.60 -6.87
CA ALA A 693 -16.78 14.97 -6.60
C ALA A 693 -16.35 13.97 -7.69
N VAL A 694 -17.29 13.18 -8.23
CA VAL A 694 -17.06 12.28 -9.38
C VAL A 694 -16.65 13.08 -10.61
N ASN A 695 -17.41 14.12 -10.96
CA ASN A 695 -17.18 14.94 -12.15
C ASN A 695 -15.86 15.74 -12.09
N SER A 696 -15.45 16.16 -10.90
CA SER A 696 -14.19 16.88 -10.71
C SER A 696 -12.96 15.96 -10.60
N GLY A 697 -13.14 14.64 -10.60
CA GLY A 697 -12.07 13.69 -10.36
C GLY A 697 -11.51 13.74 -8.93
N ALA A 698 -12.28 14.29 -7.99
CA ALA A 698 -11.88 14.46 -6.59
C ALA A 698 -12.05 13.17 -5.74
N LEU A 699 -12.61 12.11 -6.32
CA LEU A 699 -12.69 10.81 -5.65
C LEU A 699 -11.28 10.21 -5.46
N PRO A 700 -10.97 9.67 -4.28
CA PRO A 700 -9.67 9.04 -4.04
C PRO A 700 -9.51 7.80 -4.94
N PRO A 701 -8.31 7.55 -5.50
CA PRO A 701 -8.05 6.36 -6.29
C PRO A 701 -8.22 5.09 -5.45
N GLU A 702 -8.85 4.08 -6.03
CA GLU A 702 -9.15 2.84 -5.33
C GLU A 702 -8.04 1.82 -5.52
N ILE A 703 -7.61 1.19 -4.42
CA ILE A 703 -6.55 0.19 -4.44
C ILE A 703 -6.99 -1.03 -3.65
N SER A 704 -7.03 -2.18 -4.32
CA SER A 704 -7.37 -3.46 -3.71
C SER A 704 -6.27 -4.49 -4.01
N GLY A 705 -5.82 -5.21 -2.99
CA GLY A 705 -4.74 -6.20 -3.12
C GLY A 705 -3.42 -5.63 -3.68
N GLY A 706 -3.17 -4.32 -3.55
CA GLY A 706 -1.98 -3.67 -4.10
C GLY A 706 -2.08 -3.24 -5.57
N HIS A 707 -3.24 -3.39 -6.21
CA HIS A 707 -3.51 -2.96 -7.59
C HIS A 707 -4.48 -1.78 -7.61
N LEU A 708 -4.25 -0.82 -8.53
CA LEU A 708 -5.21 0.24 -8.83
C LEU A 708 -6.47 -0.36 -9.46
N GLU A 709 -7.63 0.09 -9.01
CA GLU A 709 -8.94 -0.32 -9.52
C GLU A 709 -9.55 0.81 -10.37
N CYS A 710 -10.19 0.43 -11.46
CA CYS A 710 -10.87 1.32 -12.39
C CYS A 710 -12.02 2.04 -11.70
N THR A 711 -12.06 3.36 -11.83
CA THR A 711 -13.10 4.23 -11.24
C THR A 711 -14.13 4.70 -12.27
N ASP A 712 -14.06 4.25 -13.53
CA ASP A 712 -14.96 4.71 -14.60
C ASP A 712 -16.43 4.39 -14.31
N GLN A 713 -16.70 3.26 -13.64
CA GLN A 713 -18.05 2.89 -13.20
C GLN A 713 -18.74 3.98 -12.34
N PHE A 714 -17.99 4.77 -11.57
CA PHE A 714 -18.57 5.87 -10.76
C PHE A 714 -19.20 6.96 -11.62
N LYS A 715 -18.68 7.21 -12.82
CA LYS A 715 -19.22 8.19 -13.77
C LYS A 715 -20.62 7.80 -14.25
N HIS A 716 -20.93 6.50 -14.21
CA HIS A 716 -22.19 5.93 -14.68
C HIS A 716 -23.28 5.87 -13.61
N LEU A 717 -22.97 6.10 -12.33
CA LEU A 717 -23.94 6.04 -11.22
C LEU A 717 -25.15 6.97 -11.42
N PHE A 718 -24.91 8.24 -11.79
CA PHE A 718 -25.94 9.29 -11.86
C PHE A 718 -26.21 9.79 -13.28
N SER A 719 -25.61 9.16 -14.29
CA SER A 719 -25.76 9.53 -15.71
C SER A 719 -26.44 8.43 -16.53
N SER A 720 -26.74 7.27 -15.94
CA SER A 720 -27.19 6.11 -16.69
C SER A 720 -28.71 5.90 -16.67
N TYR A 721 -29.22 5.36 -17.77
CA TYR A 721 -30.60 4.90 -17.92
C TYR A 721 -30.63 3.71 -18.89
N ARG A 722 -31.38 2.65 -18.55
CA ARG A 722 -31.55 1.48 -19.41
C ARG A 722 -32.89 1.55 -20.15
N ARG A 723 -32.84 1.95 -21.42
CA ARG A 723 -34.02 2.03 -22.27
C ARG A 723 -34.35 0.66 -22.84
N ALA A 724 -35.61 0.24 -22.69
CA ALA A 724 -36.10 -1.01 -23.28
C ALA A 724 -36.11 -0.94 -24.81
N GLY A 725 -35.61 -2.00 -25.45
CA GLY A 725 -35.71 -2.20 -26.90
C GLY A 725 -36.40 -3.52 -27.22
N PRO A 726 -36.88 -3.75 -28.46
CA PRO A 726 -37.71 -4.92 -28.78
C PRO A 726 -36.95 -6.26 -28.62
N THR A 727 -35.68 -6.29 -28.99
CA THR A 727 -34.81 -7.48 -28.88
C THR A 727 -33.58 -7.24 -28.02
N LEU A 728 -33.08 -6.00 -28.01
CA LEU A 728 -31.89 -5.58 -27.30
C LEU A 728 -32.18 -4.24 -26.62
N ASP A 729 -31.96 -4.18 -25.31
CA ASP A 729 -32.05 -2.92 -24.56
C ASP A 729 -30.86 -2.00 -24.87
N THR A 730 -30.99 -0.71 -24.61
CA THR A 730 -29.92 0.28 -24.81
C THR A 730 -29.55 0.92 -23.48
N LEU A 731 -28.27 0.87 -23.13
CA LEU A 731 -27.72 1.62 -22.00
C LEU A 731 -27.34 3.03 -22.47
N LEU A 732 -27.99 4.04 -21.91
CA LEU A 732 -27.75 5.46 -22.20
C LEU A 732 -26.90 6.07 -21.09
N HIS A 733 -25.93 6.92 -21.48
CA HIS A 733 -25.18 7.77 -20.56
C HIS A 733 -25.41 9.25 -20.95
N ILE A 734 -26.08 10.01 -20.07
CA ILE A 734 -26.52 11.38 -20.34
C ILE A 734 -25.80 12.36 -19.39
N ASP A 735 -25.19 13.41 -19.95
CA ASP A 735 -24.59 14.50 -19.17
C ASP A 735 -25.67 15.54 -18.79
N ASN A 736 -25.71 15.89 -17.51
CA ASN A 736 -26.81 16.62 -16.87
C ASN A 736 -26.44 18.08 -16.51
N SER A 737 -25.34 18.59 -17.08
CA SER A 737 -24.55 19.69 -16.49
C SER A 737 -25.10 21.13 -16.57
N PRO A 738 -26.28 21.45 -17.15
CA PRO A 738 -27.00 22.66 -16.72
C PRO A 738 -28.30 22.40 -15.92
N ASP A 739 -28.97 21.26 -16.11
CA ASP A 739 -30.34 20.99 -15.58
C ASP A 739 -30.38 19.79 -14.62
N GLU A 740 -29.47 19.77 -13.63
CA GLU A 740 -29.42 18.70 -12.63
C GLU A 740 -30.71 18.67 -11.79
N HIS A 741 -31.42 17.56 -11.86
CA HIS A 741 -32.65 17.33 -11.09
C HIS A 741 -32.74 15.87 -10.62
N VAL A 742 -33.53 15.64 -9.59
CA VAL A 742 -33.94 14.30 -9.12
C VAL A 742 -35.43 14.13 -9.33
N ILE A 743 -35.87 12.89 -9.48
CA ILE A 743 -37.30 12.56 -9.53
C ILE A 743 -37.73 12.02 -8.17
N LEU A 744 -38.78 12.61 -7.61
CA LEU A 744 -39.40 12.16 -6.36
C LEU A 744 -40.61 11.31 -6.70
N ALA A 745 -40.67 10.09 -6.16
CA ALA A 745 -41.80 9.18 -6.29
C ALA A 745 -42.52 9.06 -4.94
N LEU A 746 -43.76 9.53 -4.87
CA LEU A 746 -44.60 9.43 -3.68
C LEU A 746 -46.00 9.00 -4.11
N ARG A 747 -46.50 7.88 -3.58
CA ARG A 747 -47.81 7.31 -3.93
C ARG A 747 -48.03 7.18 -5.44
N ASN A 748 -47.03 6.70 -6.18
CA ASN A 748 -47.00 6.58 -7.65
C ASN A 748 -46.90 7.90 -8.44
N GLN A 749 -46.93 9.05 -7.76
CA GLN A 749 -46.81 10.36 -8.41
C GLN A 749 -45.34 10.75 -8.52
N PHE A 750 -44.92 11.18 -9.70
CA PHE A 750 -43.53 11.58 -9.98
C PHE A 750 -43.41 13.10 -10.07
N PHE A 751 -42.41 13.67 -9.40
CA PHE A 751 -42.16 15.11 -9.37
C PHE A 751 -40.71 15.43 -9.71
N GLU A 752 -40.51 16.42 -10.58
CA GLU A 752 -39.20 17.01 -10.87
C GLU A 752 -38.79 17.94 -9.72
N LEU A 753 -37.65 17.64 -9.11
CA LEU A 753 -36.98 18.51 -8.15
C LEU A 753 -35.64 18.96 -8.71
N LYS A 754 -35.59 20.20 -9.21
CA LYS A 754 -34.35 20.84 -9.66
C LYS A 754 -33.42 21.08 -8.48
N LEU A 755 -32.14 20.76 -8.64
CA LEU A 755 -31.12 20.95 -7.60
C LEU A 755 -30.34 22.26 -7.77
N ARG A 756 -30.53 22.95 -8.90
CA ARG A 756 -29.84 24.19 -9.23
C ARG A 756 -30.84 25.23 -9.72
N GLU A 757 -30.65 26.47 -9.27
CA GLU A 757 -31.42 27.63 -9.70
C GLU A 757 -30.47 28.78 -10.01
N ALA A 758 -30.55 29.35 -11.23
CA ALA A 758 -29.71 30.46 -11.69
C ALA A 758 -28.21 30.29 -11.36
N SER A 759 -27.65 29.08 -11.58
CA SER A 759 -26.27 28.64 -11.28
C SER A 759 -25.88 28.43 -9.80
N ARG A 760 -26.82 28.63 -8.84
CA ARG A 760 -26.68 28.29 -7.42
C ARG A 760 -27.27 26.92 -7.10
N ASN A 761 -26.58 26.11 -6.30
CA ASN A 761 -27.13 24.84 -5.80
C ASN A 761 -28.10 25.09 -4.65
N LEU A 762 -29.21 24.35 -4.62
CA LEU A 762 -30.14 24.39 -3.48
C LEU A 762 -29.47 23.82 -2.22
N ASN A 763 -29.75 24.43 -1.08
CA ASN A 763 -29.32 23.94 0.22
C ASN A 763 -30.31 22.91 0.80
N GLU A 764 -29.92 22.24 1.89
CA GLU A 764 -30.75 21.21 2.55
C GLU A 764 -32.14 21.72 2.94
N ALA A 765 -32.23 22.94 3.50
CA ALA A 765 -33.49 23.51 3.96
C ALA A 765 -34.43 23.83 2.79
N GLU A 766 -33.90 24.35 1.68
CA GLU A 766 -34.66 24.60 0.45
C GLU A 766 -35.18 23.30 -0.16
N ILE A 767 -34.35 22.24 -0.18
CA ILE A 767 -34.77 20.90 -0.60
C ILE A 767 -35.89 20.38 0.31
N GLN A 768 -35.76 20.52 1.63
CA GLN A 768 -36.79 20.08 2.58
C GLN A 768 -38.13 20.80 2.35
N ILE A 769 -38.13 22.12 2.12
CA ILE A 769 -39.34 22.88 1.81
C ILE A 769 -40.02 22.34 0.55
N GLN A 770 -39.25 22.01 -0.49
CA GLN A 770 -39.80 21.44 -1.72
C GLN A 770 -40.38 20.04 -1.49
N LEU A 771 -39.75 19.20 -0.66
CA LEU A 771 -40.29 17.90 -0.27
C LEU A 771 -41.59 18.03 0.54
N GLU A 772 -41.67 18.99 1.46
CA GLU A 772 -42.89 19.29 2.22
C GLU A 772 -44.04 19.74 1.30
N ARG A 773 -43.74 20.54 0.26
CA ARG A 773 -44.72 20.92 -0.78
C ARG A 773 -45.22 19.71 -1.56
N ILE A 774 -44.31 18.86 -2.04
CA ILE A 774 -44.68 17.62 -2.77
C ILE A 774 -45.55 16.73 -1.89
N HIS A 775 -45.17 16.55 -0.62
CA HIS A 775 -45.92 15.77 0.34
C HIS A 775 -47.34 16.33 0.54
N THR A 776 -47.46 17.65 0.72
CA THR A 776 -48.75 18.34 0.89
C THR A 776 -49.64 18.16 -0.35
N LEU A 777 -49.12 18.46 -1.55
CA LEU A 777 -49.87 18.34 -2.81
C LEU A 777 -50.44 16.94 -3.03
N THR A 778 -49.63 15.93 -2.74
CA THR A 778 -50.01 14.53 -2.96
C THR A 778 -51.09 14.06 -1.98
N HIS A 779 -51.23 14.70 -0.81
CA HIS A 779 -52.23 14.36 0.19
C HIS A 779 -53.50 15.21 0.09
N SER A 780 -53.39 16.48 -0.32
CA SER A 780 -54.52 17.40 -0.41
C SER A 780 -55.36 17.21 -1.68
N GLU A 781 -54.81 16.62 -2.74
CA GLU A 781 -55.46 16.53 -4.06
C GLU A 781 -55.58 15.07 -4.57
N PRO A 782 -56.28 14.17 -3.86
CA PRO A 782 -56.40 12.76 -4.27
C PRO A 782 -57.08 12.58 -5.63
N GLU A 783 -57.98 13.50 -6.00
CA GLU A 783 -58.69 13.49 -7.29
C GLU A 783 -57.77 13.74 -8.50
N GLN A 784 -56.57 14.30 -8.29
CA GLN A 784 -55.60 14.60 -9.35
C GLN A 784 -54.53 13.50 -9.52
N MET A 785 -54.68 12.36 -8.84
CA MET A 785 -53.73 11.25 -8.94
C MET A 785 -53.69 10.66 -10.35
N GLN A 786 -52.49 10.59 -10.91
CA GLN A 786 -52.21 9.92 -12.19
C GLN A 786 -52.21 8.38 -12.04
N PRO A 787 -52.42 7.63 -13.14
CA PRO A 787 -52.25 6.17 -13.15
C PRO A 787 -50.83 5.72 -12.75
N PRO A 788 -50.66 4.50 -12.18
CA PRO A 788 -49.38 4.01 -11.67
C PRO A 788 -48.40 3.57 -12.78
N LEU A 789 -47.97 4.48 -13.65
CA LEU A 789 -47.10 4.14 -14.80
C LEU A 789 -45.75 3.53 -14.44
N GLY A 790 -45.26 3.73 -13.21
CA GLY A 790 -44.07 3.03 -12.72
C GLY A 790 -44.16 1.50 -12.82
N LEU A 791 -45.38 0.94 -12.73
CA LEU A 791 -45.61 -0.50 -12.90
C LEU A 791 -45.20 -1.01 -14.28
N LEU A 792 -45.29 -0.20 -15.33
CA LEU A 792 -44.94 -0.66 -16.68
C LEU A 792 -43.45 -1.04 -16.79
N THR A 793 -42.60 -0.47 -15.94
CA THR A 793 -41.16 -0.81 -15.89
C THR A 793 -40.88 -2.19 -15.27
N THR A 794 -41.90 -2.87 -14.72
CA THR A 794 -41.81 -4.24 -14.19
C THR A 794 -42.25 -5.31 -15.20
N LEU A 795 -42.69 -4.92 -16.39
CA LEU A 795 -42.99 -5.84 -17.47
C LEU A 795 -41.73 -6.52 -17.99
N ASP A 796 -41.91 -7.58 -18.78
CA ASP A 796 -40.81 -8.11 -19.60
C ASP A 796 -40.27 -7.00 -20.51
N ARG A 797 -38.99 -7.09 -20.86
CA ARG A 797 -38.33 -5.99 -21.56
C ARG A 797 -38.91 -5.73 -22.95
N THR A 798 -39.52 -6.74 -23.59
CA THR A 798 -40.06 -6.65 -24.95
C THR A 798 -41.41 -5.94 -24.93
N GLU A 799 -42.27 -6.34 -24.01
CA GLU A 799 -43.55 -5.67 -23.81
C GLU A 799 -43.34 -4.25 -23.28
N TRP A 800 -42.39 -4.05 -22.37
CA TRP A 800 -42.06 -2.69 -21.92
C TRP A 800 -41.54 -1.83 -23.07
N ALA A 801 -40.70 -2.35 -23.98
CA ALA A 801 -40.26 -1.61 -25.16
C ALA A 801 -41.43 -1.18 -26.05
N ARG A 802 -42.39 -2.09 -26.30
CA ARG A 802 -43.59 -1.82 -27.09
C ARG A 802 -44.44 -0.71 -26.47
N ILE A 803 -44.65 -0.76 -25.16
CA ILE A 803 -45.45 0.25 -24.43
C ILE A 803 -44.69 1.57 -24.29
N HIS A 804 -43.39 1.53 -24.09
CA HIS A 804 -42.54 2.72 -24.07
C HIS A 804 -42.60 3.48 -25.40
N GLU A 805 -42.57 2.78 -26.54
CA GLU A 805 -42.77 3.39 -27.86
C GLU A 805 -44.16 3.99 -28.01
N LEU A 806 -45.21 3.30 -27.54
CA LEU A 806 -46.58 3.82 -27.55
C LEU A 806 -46.72 5.11 -26.74
N LEU A 807 -46.18 5.12 -25.51
CA LEU A 807 -46.17 6.30 -24.63
C LEU A 807 -45.42 7.47 -25.29
N SER A 808 -44.30 7.19 -25.96
CA SER A 808 -43.47 8.21 -26.62
C SER A 808 -44.13 8.93 -27.80
N LYS A 809 -45.28 8.44 -28.30
CA LYS A 809 -46.04 9.09 -29.38
C LYS A 809 -46.77 10.34 -28.89
N ASP A 810 -47.17 10.36 -27.62
CA ASP A 810 -47.77 11.55 -27.01
C ASP A 810 -46.69 12.55 -26.58
N VAL A 811 -46.93 13.84 -26.84
CA VAL A 811 -45.93 14.89 -26.61
C VAL A 811 -45.68 15.11 -25.11
N GLN A 812 -46.70 14.98 -24.26
CA GLN A 812 -46.56 15.16 -22.82
C GLN A 812 -45.83 13.97 -22.19
N ASN A 813 -46.25 12.75 -22.52
CA ASN A 813 -45.58 11.53 -22.07
C ASN A 813 -44.10 11.51 -22.46
N ARG A 814 -43.78 11.86 -23.71
CA ARG A 814 -42.39 11.94 -24.17
C ARG A 814 -41.57 12.94 -23.34
N ALA A 815 -42.12 14.12 -23.03
CA ALA A 815 -41.42 15.08 -22.19
C ALA A 815 -41.19 14.56 -20.76
N SER A 816 -42.14 13.82 -20.19
CA SER A 816 -41.98 13.18 -18.88
C SER A 816 -40.98 12.02 -18.88
N LEU A 817 -40.95 11.20 -19.95
CA LEU A 817 -39.92 10.17 -20.15
C LEU A 817 -38.53 10.80 -20.26
N GLU A 818 -38.36 11.86 -21.05
CA GLU A 818 -37.07 12.56 -21.19
C GLU A 818 -36.55 13.11 -19.85
N LEU A 819 -37.44 13.62 -18.97
CA LEU A 819 -37.05 14.02 -17.62
C LEU A 819 -36.62 12.81 -16.77
N MET A 820 -37.37 11.72 -16.83
CA MET A 820 -37.03 10.49 -16.11
C MET A 820 -35.67 9.92 -16.54
N GLU A 821 -35.36 9.95 -17.83
CA GLU A 821 -34.08 9.50 -18.37
C GLU A 821 -32.91 10.35 -17.86
N ARG A 822 -33.09 11.68 -17.85
CA ARG A 822 -32.05 12.68 -17.49
C ARG A 822 -31.84 12.88 -15.99
N CYS A 823 -32.79 12.48 -15.14
CA CYS A 823 -32.64 12.71 -13.70
C CYS A 823 -31.37 12.05 -13.12
N LEU A 824 -30.86 12.54 -11.99
CA LEU A 824 -29.68 11.92 -11.35
C LEU A 824 -30.01 10.55 -10.74
N CYS A 825 -31.14 10.49 -10.03
CA CYS A 825 -31.69 9.30 -9.40
C CYS A 825 -33.17 9.52 -9.10
N VAL A 826 -33.87 8.43 -8.79
CA VAL A 826 -35.22 8.48 -8.23
C VAL A 826 -35.14 8.35 -6.71
N VAL A 827 -35.89 9.18 -5.98
CA VAL A 827 -36.07 9.05 -4.53
C VAL A 827 -37.51 8.63 -4.26
N CYS A 828 -37.68 7.40 -3.79
CA CYS A 828 -38.96 6.76 -3.53
C CYS A 828 -39.33 6.93 -2.06
N LEU A 829 -40.34 7.76 -1.79
CA LEU A 829 -40.91 7.93 -0.46
C LEU A 829 -42.01 6.89 -0.26
N ASP A 830 -41.66 5.81 0.42
CA ASP A 830 -42.50 4.63 0.57
C ASP A 830 -43.46 4.75 1.76
N GLU A 831 -44.67 4.22 1.59
CA GLU A 831 -45.62 4.09 2.69
C GLU A 831 -45.20 2.95 3.63
N ALA A 832 -45.56 3.08 4.90
CA ALA A 832 -45.19 2.14 5.95
C ALA A 832 -45.76 0.73 5.68
N SER A 833 -44.92 -0.29 5.80
CA SER A 833 -45.37 -1.68 5.76
C SER A 833 -46.07 -2.03 7.08
N THR A 834 -47.29 -2.57 7.00
CA THR A 834 -48.08 -2.98 8.19
C THR A 834 -47.59 -4.28 8.86
N LEU A 835 -46.45 -4.83 8.43
CA LEU A 835 -45.93 -6.13 8.86
C LEU A 835 -44.68 -5.98 9.74
N GLU A 836 -44.45 -6.94 10.64
CA GLU A 836 -43.19 -7.03 11.39
C GLU A 836 -41.97 -6.98 10.47
N LEU A 837 -41.01 -6.10 10.78
CA LEU A 837 -39.86 -5.78 9.95
C LEU A 837 -38.70 -6.76 10.15
N SER A 838 -38.77 -7.93 9.51
CA SER A 838 -37.60 -8.83 9.37
C SER A 838 -36.70 -8.38 8.21
N ASP A 839 -35.42 -8.77 8.24
CA ASP A 839 -34.47 -8.46 7.17
C ASP A 839 -34.91 -8.99 5.80
N SER A 840 -35.53 -10.17 5.74
CA SER A 840 -36.14 -10.70 4.51
C SER A 840 -37.23 -9.77 3.95
N LYS A 841 -38.12 -9.26 4.82
CA LYS A 841 -39.22 -8.38 4.39
C LYS A 841 -38.70 -7.01 3.95
N ARG A 842 -37.69 -6.49 4.65
CA ARG A 842 -36.99 -5.26 4.27
C ARG A 842 -36.35 -5.42 2.89
N ALA A 843 -35.64 -6.51 2.66
CA ALA A 843 -35.05 -6.83 1.37
C ALA A 843 -36.08 -6.94 0.25
N ALA A 844 -37.20 -7.64 0.50
CA ALA A 844 -38.32 -7.77 -0.43
C ALA A 844 -38.93 -6.39 -0.80
N GLN A 845 -39.10 -5.49 0.18
CA GLN A 845 -39.59 -4.14 -0.07
C GLN A 845 -38.64 -3.33 -0.97
N ILE A 846 -37.33 -3.43 -0.77
CA ILE A 846 -36.37 -2.73 -1.64
C ILE A 846 -36.34 -3.36 -3.04
N LEU A 847 -36.33 -4.69 -3.14
CA LEU A 847 -36.27 -5.41 -4.43
C LEU A 847 -37.46 -5.12 -5.34
N HIS A 848 -38.69 -5.26 -4.82
CA HIS A 848 -39.91 -5.27 -5.65
C HIS A 848 -41.08 -4.48 -5.04
N GLY A 849 -40.87 -3.72 -3.96
CA GLY A 849 -41.89 -2.84 -3.37
C GLY A 849 -43.08 -3.56 -2.72
N GLY A 850 -43.05 -4.89 -2.63
CA GLY A 850 -44.14 -5.68 -2.03
C GLY A 850 -45.42 -5.82 -2.89
N GLY A 851 -45.35 -5.55 -4.19
CA GLY A 851 -46.45 -5.80 -5.14
C GLY A 851 -47.26 -4.55 -5.52
N SER A 852 -48.25 -4.74 -6.39
CA SER A 852 -49.07 -3.69 -7.01
C SER A 852 -49.95 -2.93 -6.02
N LYS A 853 -50.27 -3.54 -4.87
CA LYS A 853 -51.10 -2.94 -3.81
C LYS A 853 -50.30 -2.30 -2.67
N ARG A 854 -48.96 -2.30 -2.79
CA ARG A 854 -48.04 -1.73 -1.80
C ARG A 854 -47.17 -0.66 -2.47
N ASN A 855 -45.85 -0.76 -2.36
CA ASN A 855 -44.92 0.23 -2.93
C ASN A 855 -44.36 -0.21 -4.30
N GLY A 856 -44.82 -1.31 -4.88
CA GLY A 856 -44.32 -1.82 -6.17
C GLY A 856 -44.58 -0.89 -7.36
N TYR A 857 -45.63 -0.06 -7.28
CA TYR A 857 -45.90 1.00 -8.26
C TYR A 857 -45.01 2.24 -8.10
N ASN A 858 -44.35 2.41 -6.96
CA ASN A 858 -43.67 3.64 -6.57
C ASN A 858 -42.19 3.60 -6.98
N ARG A 859 -41.92 3.11 -8.20
CA ARG A 859 -40.59 2.76 -8.72
C ARG A 859 -40.47 3.10 -10.20
N TRP A 860 -39.23 3.18 -10.67
CA TRP A 860 -38.89 3.26 -12.09
C TRP A 860 -37.62 2.46 -12.38
N TYR A 861 -37.76 1.18 -12.73
CA TYR A 861 -36.66 0.21 -12.75
C TYR A 861 -35.60 0.44 -13.83
N ASP A 862 -35.92 1.19 -14.88
CA ASP A 862 -34.95 1.56 -15.91
C ASP A 862 -33.90 2.56 -15.40
N LYS A 863 -34.16 3.26 -14.29
CA LYS A 863 -33.21 4.22 -13.74
C LYS A 863 -32.13 3.50 -12.93
N ALA A 864 -30.88 3.87 -13.18
CA ALA A 864 -29.72 3.23 -12.58
C ALA A 864 -29.72 3.22 -11.04
N LEU A 865 -30.17 4.29 -10.40
CA LEU A 865 -30.26 4.39 -8.94
C LEU A 865 -31.64 4.86 -8.50
N GLN A 866 -32.25 4.08 -7.59
CA GLN A 866 -33.47 4.44 -6.90
C GLN A 866 -33.26 4.31 -5.38
N PHE A 867 -33.22 5.44 -4.69
CA PHE A 867 -33.13 5.48 -3.23
C PHE A 867 -34.52 5.33 -2.64
N VAL A 868 -34.73 4.33 -1.79
CA VAL A 868 -36.01 4.09 -1.11
C VAL A 868 -35.90 4.56 0.33
N VAL A 869 -36.85 5.39 0.77
CA VAL A 869 -36.97 5.90 2.13
C VAL A 869 -38.41 5.64 2.60
N GLY A 870 -38.59 4.56 3.36
CA GLY A 870 -39.89 4.16 3.92
C GLY A 870 -40.26 4.94 5.17
N ALA A 871 -41.55 5.25 5.31
CA ALA A 871 -42.09 5.91 6.50
C ALA A 871 -41.92 5.10 7.80
N ASP A 872 -41.73 3.78 7.69
CA ASP A 872 -41.44 2.83 8.77
C ASP A 872 -39.93 2.70 9.10
N GLY A 873 -39.08 3.48 8.44
CA GLY A 873 -37.63 3.43 8.64
C GLY A 873 -36.88 2.46 7.72
N VAL A 874 -37.59 1.71 6.86
CA VAL A 874 -36.96 0.82 5.88
C VAL A 874 -36.34 1.66 4.76
N CYS A 875 -35.01 1.69 4.72
CA CYS A 875 -34.26 2.43 3.72
C CYS A 875 -33.34 1.52 2.91
N GLY A 876 -33.12 1.85 1.65
CA GLY A 876 -32.35 1.01 0.73
C GLY A 876 -32.08 1.69 -0.60
N VAL A 877 -31.35 0.99 -1.46
CA VAL A 877 -31.16 1.35 -2.85
C VAL A 877 -31.47 0.13 -3.70
N VAL A 878 -32.38 0.26 -4.66
CA VAL A 878 -32.50 -0.69 -5.77
C VAL A 878 -31.82 -0.07 -6.98
N PHE A 879 -30.99 -0.86 -7.65
CA PHE A 879 -30.16 -0.36 -8.73
C PHE A 879 -30.24 -1.24 -9.97
N GLU A 880 -30.22 -0.61 -11.14
CA GLU A 880 -30.11 -1.30 -12.42
C GLU A 880 -28.64 -1.67 -12.64
N HIS A 881 -28.38 -2.94 -12.96
CA HIS A 881 -27.05 -3.53 -12.83
C HIS A 881 -26.16 -3.37 -14.07
N SER A 882 -26.75 -3.06 -15.23
CA SER A 882 -26.01 -2.91 -16.48
C SER A 882 -24.88 -1.86 -16.46
N PRO A 883 -24.94 -0.72 -15.72
CA PRO A 883 -23.91 0.32 -15.83
C PRO A 883 -22.75 0.14 -14.83
N PHE A 884 -22.96 -0.53 -13.70
CA PHE A 884 -21.94 -0.70 -12.64
C PHE A 884 -22.20 -1.92 -11.74
N ASP A 885 -21.19 -2.32 -10.97
CA ASP A 885 -21.21 -3.46 -10.05
C ASP A 885 -21.47 -3.06 -8.59
N GLY A 886 -21.84 -4.04 -7.76
CA GLY A 886 -22.23 -3.81 -6.37
C GLY A 886 -21.16 -3.14 -5.50
N ILE A 887 -19.86 -3.36 -5.75
CA ILE A 887 -18.77 -2.74 -4.98
C ILE A 887 -18.76 -1.21 -5.16
N VAL A 888 -19.02 -0.72 -6.37
CA VAL A 888 -19.05 0.72 -6.68
C VAL A 888 -20.24 1.38 -5.98
N LEU A 889 -21.39 0.68 -5.96
CA LEU A 889 -22.57 1.15 -5.25
C LEU A 889 -22.34 1.22 -3.73
N THR A 890 -21.80 0.17 -3.11
CA THR A 890 -21.61 0.16 -1.65
C THR A 890 -20.69 1.29 -1.20
N GLN A 891 -19.63 1.56 -1.96
CA GLN A 891 -18.73 2.68 -1.72
C GLN A 891 -19.44 4.03 -1.83
N CYS A 892 -20.26 4.23 -2.87
CA CYS A 892 -21.09 5.42 -3.01
C CYS A 892 -22.00 5.61 -1.79
N VAL A 893 -22.75 4.57 -1.42
CA VAL A 893 -23.73 4.64 -0.33
C VAL A 893 -23.08 4.83 1.04
N GLU A 894 -21.96 4.17 1.33
CA GLU A 894 -21.20 4.39 2.57
C GLU A 894 -20.73 5.84 2.70
N GLN A 895 -20.21 6.43 1.62
CA GLN A 895 -19.79 7.84 1.62
C GLN A 895 -20.98 8.79 1.79
N LEU A 896 -22.11 8.52 1.14
CA LEU A 896 -23.33 9.32 1.33
C LEU A 896 -23.79 9.28 2.79
N LEU A 897 -23.87 8.10 3.41
CA LEU A 897 -24.29 7.95 4.80
C LEU A 897 -23.32 8.61 5.79
N ASP A 898 -22.00 8.51 5.56
CA ASP A 898 -21.01 9.18 6.39
C ASP A 898 -21.09 10.70 6.28
N ASN A 899 -21.40 11.23 5.09
CA ASN A 899 -21.60 12.66 4.89
C ASN A 899 -22.89 13.15 5.55
N ILE A 900 -24.00 12.39 5.46
CA ILE A 900 -25.26 12.69 6.15
C ILE A 900 -25.05 12.83 7.67
N LYS A 901 -24.19 11.99 8.27
CA LYS A 901 -23.85 12.07 9.70
C LYS A 901 -23.02 13.31 10.07
N LYS A 902 -22.20 13.81 9.14
CA LYS A 902 -21.33 14.99 9.35
C LYS A 902 -22.06 16.31 9.18
N ILE A 903 -23.16 16.34 8.42
CA ILE A 903 -23.99 17.52 8.23
C ILE A 903 -24.60 17.91 9.58
N SER A 904 -23.93 18.85 10.25
CA SER A 904 -24.41 19.50 11.46
C SER A 904 -25.47 20.51 11.07
N CYS A 905 -26.60 20.56 11.78
CA CYS A 905 -27.64 21.57 11.61
C CYS A 905 -27.06 22.97 11.84
N THR A 906 -26.43 23.54 10.83
CA THR A 906 -26.10 24.97 10.80
C THR A 906 -27.40 25.65 10.39
N PRO A 907 -27.93 26.61 11.18
CA PRO A 907 -29.09 27.35 10.78
C PRO A 907 -28.74 28.12 9.49
N ALA A 908 -29.23 27.61 8.36
CA ALA A 908 -29.13 28.30 7.10
C ALA A 908 -29.89 29.64 7.22
N PRO A 909 -29.44 30.71 6.54
CA PRO A 909 -30.22 31.94 6.47
C PRO A 909 -31.63 31.59 5.97
N VAL A 910 -32.65 32.11 6.66
CA VAL A 910 -34.06 31.88 6.35
C VAL A 910 -34.35 32.49 4.98
N VAL A 911 -34.24 31.69 3.93
CA VAL A 911 -34.78 32.04 2.61
C VAL A 911 -36.29 31.90 2.72
N SER A 912 -37.02 32.93 2.31
CA SER A 912 -38.49 32.89 2.30
C SER A 912 -38.95 31.80 1.35
N ALA A 913 -39.85 30.93 1.79
CA ALA A 913 -40.41 29.87 0.94
C ALA A 913 -41.01 30.44 -0.38
N CYS A 914 -41.41 31.71 -0.40
CA CYS A 914 -42.00 32.38 -1.56
C CYS A 914 -41.06 32.50 -2.78
N ASP A 915 -39.74 32.40 -2.60
CA ASP A 915 -38.76 32.62 -3.68
C ASP A 915 -38.41 31.34 -4.46
N LEU A 916 -38.82 30.16 -3.99
CA LEU A 916 -38.54 28.88 -4.64
C LEU A 916 -39.66 28.46 -5.61
N PRO A 917 -39.33 28.01 -6.84
CA PRO A 917 -40.33 27.58 -7.82
C PRO A 917 -41.08 26.34 -7.32
N TYR A 918 -42.34 26.22 -7.72
CA TYR A 918 -43.17 25.10 -7.29
C TYR A 918 -42.71 23.79 -7.96
N PRO A 919 -42.67 22.65 -7.22
CA PRO A 919 -42.29 21.36 -7.80
C PRO A 919 -43.19 20.97 -8.97
N ARG A 920 -42.59 20.53 -10.09
CA ARG A 920 -43.34 20.18 -11.31
C ARG A 920 -43.73 18.69 -11.27
N ARG A 921 -45.03 18.40 -11.26
CA ARG A 921 -45.55 17.03 -11.43
C ARG A 921 -45.34 16.57 -12.86
N LEU A 922 -44.91 15.33 -13.06
CA LEU A 922 -44.89 14.68 -14.37
C LEU A 922 -46.32 14.25 -14.70
N ILE A 923 -46.81 14.67 -15.86
CA ILE A 923 -48.18 14.46 -16.31
C ILE A 923 -48.19 13.39 -17.38
N TRP A 924 -49.17 12.49 -17.28
CA TRP A 924 -49.23 11.32 -18.14
C TRP A 924 -50.60 11.20 -18.82
N THR A 925 -50.56 10.98 -20.13
CA THR A 925 -51.74 10.69 -20.93
C THR A 925 -51.90 9.18 -21.05
N SER A 926 -52.97 8.66 -20.46
CA SER A 926 -53.33 7.25 -20.53
C SER A 926 -54.16 6.96 -21.79
N SER A 927 -53.92 5.81 -22.41
CA SER A 927 -54.76 5.27 -23.48
C SER A 927 -55.29 3.89 -23.05
N PRO A 928 -56.39 3.38 -23.63
CA PRO A 928 -56.94 2.08 -23.23
C PRO A 928 -55.93 0.92 -23.28
N ALA A 929 -55.03 0.93 -24.27
CA ALA A 929 -53.95 -0.05 -24.39
C ALA A 929 -52.92 0.05 -23.25
N VAL A 930 -52.64 1.25 -22.74
CA VAL A 930 -51.75 1.46 -21.60
C VAL A 930 -52.41 0.97 -20.30
N GLU A 931 -53.72 1.16 -20.15
CA GLU A 931 -54.48 0.69 -18.97
C GLU A 931 -54.56 -0.84 -18.89
N GLU A 932 -54.71 -1.50 -20.04
CA GLU A 932 -54.62 -2.95 -20.15
C GLU A 932 -53.22 -3.45 -19.73
N SER A 933 -52.15 -2.84 -20.28
CA SER A 933 -50.78 -3.21 -19.91
C SER A 933 -50.46 -2.89 -18.45
N LEU A 934 -51.04 -1.86 -17.84
CA LEU A 934 -50.93 -1.58 -16.41
C LEU A 934 -51.54 -2.70 -15.56
N SER A 935 -52.71 -3.19 -15.96
CA SER A 935 -53.39 -4.30 -15.28
C SER A 935 -52.59 -5.60 -15.40
N SER A 936 -52.01 -5.84 -16.58
CA SER A 936 -51.08 -6.95 -16.82
C SER A 936 -49.81 -6.84 -15.96
N ALA A 937 -49.18 -5.66 -15.93
CA ALA A 937 -47.99 -5.38 -15.12
C ALA A 937 -48.24 -5.61 -13.63
N ALA A 938 -49.38 -5.15 -13.12
CA ALA A 938 -49.79 -5.38 -11.74
C ALA A 938 -49.87 -6.88 -11.41
N THR A 939 -50.54 -7.66 -12.27
CA THR A 939 -50.70 -9.12 -12.11
C THR A 939 -49.36 -9.85 -12.16
N LEU A 940 -48.50 -9.49 -13.11
CA LEU A 940 -47.17 -10.09 -13.27
C LEU A 940 -46.26 -9.77 -12.08
N LEU A 941 -46.26 -8.52 -11.62
CA LEU A 941 -45.50 -8.14 -10.43
C LEU A 941 -45.99 -8.89 -9.20
N ASP A 942 -47.31 -8.97 -8.97
CA ASP A 942 -47.85 -9.69 -7.82
C ASP A 942 -47.50 -11.19 -7.87
N ARG A 943 -47.49 -11.81 -9.05
CA ARG A 943 -46.99 -13.19 -9.23
C ARG A 943 -45.50 -13.29 -8.91
N LEU A 944 -44.68 -12.35 -9.38
CA LEU A 944 -43.23 -12.33 -9.11
C LEU A 944 -42.95 -12.20 -7.60
N VAL A 945 -43.67 -11.31 -6.91
CA VAL A 945 -43.58 -11.14 -5.46
C VAL A 945 -43.96 -12.40 -4.70
N TRP A 946 -45.02 -13.08 -5.13
CA TRP A 946 -45.41 -14.36 -4.54
C TRP A 946 -44.36 -15.45 -4.80
N ASN A 947 -43.85 -15.53 -6.02
CA ASN A 947 -42.93 -16.58 -6.45
C ASN A 947 -41.54 -16.45 -5.81
N LEU A 948 -41.10 -15.24 -5.45
CA LEU A 948 -39.82 -15.07 -4.76
C LEU A 948 -39.86 -15.64 -3.34
N ASP A 949 -38.99 -16.60 -3.06
CA ASP A 949 -38.69 -17.08 -1.70
C ASP A 949 -37.35 -16.50 -1.24
N LEU A 950 -37.34 -15.80 -0.10
CA LEU A 950 -36.18 -15.02 0.36
C LEU A 950 -35.92 -15.20 1.86
N CYS A 951 -34.75 -15.74 2.19
CA CYS A 951 -34.27 -15.96 3.54
C CYS A 951 -32.99 -15.15 3.79
N VAL A 952 -33.09 -14.10 4.61
CA VAL A 952 -31.95 -13.30 5.06
C VAL A 952 -31.64 -13.67 6.51
N PHE A 953 -30.40 -14.04 6.80
CA PHE A 953 -29.97 -14.41 8.14
C PHE A 953 -28.52 -14.01 8.41
N THR A 954 -28.18 -13.86 9.69
CA THR A 954 -26.82 -13.57 10.15
C THR A 954 -26.30 -14.76 10.93
N PHE A 955 -25.23 -15.38 10.43
CA PHE A 955 -24.49 -16.40 11.13
C PHE A 955 -23.54 -15.74 12.14
N SER A 956 -23.81 -15.91 13.44
CA SER A 956 -23.15 -15.18 14.53
C SER A 956 -22.15 -16.01 15.35
N GLU A 957 -21.91 -17.27 14.99
CA GLU A 957 -20.98 -18.11 15.76
C GLU A 957 -19.52 -17.77 15.51
N PHE A 958 -19.19 -17.36 14.28
CA PHE A 958 -17.87 -16.84 13.92
C PHE A 958 -17.93 -16.04 12.61
N GLY A 959 -16.83 -15.33 12.33
CA GLY A 959 -16.62 -14.61 11.06
C GLY A 959 -15.22 -14.79 10.51
N LYS A 960 -14.73 -13.79 9.77
CA LYS A 960 -13.42 -13.79 9.12
C LYS A 960 -12.27 -14.04 10.09
N GLN A 961 -12.40 -13.60 11.35
CA GLN A 961 -11.33 -13.72 12.34
C GLN A 961 -10.96 -15.19 12.60
N LEU A 962 -11.95 -16.06 12.82
CA LEU A 962 -11.71 -17.49 13.07
C LEU A 962 -11.15 -18.17 11.81
N ILE A 963 -11.73 -17.91 10.64
CA ILE A 963 -11.30 -18.54 9.38
C ILE A 963 -9.83 -18.19 9.08
N LYS A 964 -9.44 -16.93 9.32
CA LYS A 964 -8.05 -16.48 9.14
C LYS A 964 -7.08 -17.10 10.15
N GLN A 965 -7.52 -17.44 11.36
CA GLN A 965 -6.67 -18.15 12.33
C GLN A 965 -6.26 -19.54 11.83
N HIS A 966 -7.07 -20.16 10.96
CA HIS A 966 -6.73 -21.41 10.28
C HIS A 966 -5.96 -21.20 8.96
N ASN A 967 -5.43 -20.00 8.69
CA ASN A 967 -4.73 -19.63 7.44
C ASN A 967 -5.55 -19.86 6.16
N MET A 968 -6.88 -19.73 6.25
CA MET A 968 -7.79 -19.92 5.12
C MET A 968 -8.34 -18.58 4.61
N SER A 969 -8.58 -18.47 3.30
CA SER A 969 -9.31 -17.33 2.73
C SER A 969 -10.78 -17.40 3.18
N PRO A 970 -11.33 -16.35 3.82
CA PRO A 970 -12.73 -16.35 4.25
C PRO A 970 -13.72 -16.53 3.10
N ASP A 971 -13.39 -15.99 1.93
CA ASP A 971 -14.24 -16.06 0.76
C ASP A 971 -14.32 -17.49 0.20
N ALA A 972 -13.17 -18.11 -0.05
CA ALA A 972 -13.07 -19.51 -0.46
C ALA A 972 -13.72 -20.48 0.56
N PHE A 973 -13.57 -20.20 1.86
CA PHE A 973 -14.20 -21.00 2.90
C PHE A 973 -15.74 -20.94 2.83
N ILE A 974 -16.31 -19.76 2.62
CA ILE A 974 -17.76 -19.58 2.48
C ILE A 974 -18.26 -20.20 1.16
N GLN A 975 -17.51 -20.06 0.07
CA GLN A 975 -17.82 -20.71 -1.21
C GLN A 975 -17.90 -22.23 -1.08
N LEU A 976 -16.91 -22.86 -0.45
CA LEU A 976 -16.94 -24.31 -0.21
C LEU A 976 -18.04 -24.72 0.77
N ALA A 977 -18.37 -23.88 1.77
CA ALA A 977 -19.53 -24.13 2.61
C ALA A 977 -20.82 -24.16 1.79
N MET A 978 -21.01 -23.23 0.84
CA MET A 978 -22.16 -23.23 -0.06
C MET A 978 -22.16 -24.44 -1.01
N GLN A 979 -21.01 -24.86 -1.53
CA GLN A 979 -20.91 -26.11 -2.31
C GLN A 979 -21.33 -27.33 -1.48
N LEU A 980 -20.89 -27.41 -0.22
CA LEU A 980 -21.27 -28.48 0.70
C LEU A 980 -22.77 -28.46 1.03
N SER A 981 -23.33 -27.29 1.26
CA SER A 981 -24.77 -27.12 1.51
C SER A 981 -25.62 -27.52 0.32
N TYR A 982 -25.20 -27.14 -0.89
CA TYR A 982 -25.88 -27.54 -2.12
C TYR A 982 -25.79 -29.06 -2.31
N TYR A 983 -24.60 -29.64 -2.15
CA TYR A 983 -24.37 -31.08 -2.26
C TYR A 983 -25.24 -31.89 -1.27
N ARG A 984 -25.33 -31.46 -0.01
CA ARG A 984 -26.16 -32.12 1.01
C ARG A 984 -27.65 -32.00 0.73
N THR A 985 -28.07 -30.93 0.08
CA THR A 985 -29.48 -30.70 -0.24
C THR A 985 -29.91 -31.48 -1.48
N HIS A 986 -29.03 -31.57 -2.50
CA HIS A 986 -29.40 -32.04 -3.84
C HIS A 986 -28.64 -33.28 -4.33
N GLY A 987 -27.63 -33.75 -3.60
CA GLY A 987 -26.87 -34.96 -3.90
C GLY A 987 -25.77 -34.82 -4.95
N GLY A 988 -25.50 -33.61 -5.47
CA GLY A 988 -24.48 -33.34 -6.48
C GLY A 988 -24.07 -31.87 -6.50
N LEU A 989 -23.02 -31.55 -7.24
CA LEU A 989 -22.66 -30.16 -7.56
C LEU A 989 -23.28 -29.75 -8.89
N VAL A 990 -23.45 -28.45 -9.07
CA VAL A 990 -24.01 -27.82 -10.27
C VAL A 990 -23.10 -26.71 -10.76
N SER A 991 -23.36 -26.19 -11.95
CA SER A 991 -22.66 -24.99 -12.41
C SER A 991 -22.91 -23.84 -11.43
N SER A 992 -21.82 -23.28 -10.91
CA SER A 992 -21.85 -22.18 -9.96
C SER A 992 -21.21 -20.93 -10.56
N TYR A 993 -21.79 -19.79 -10.22
CA TYR A 993 -21.29 -18.47 -10.56
C TYR A 993 -20.87 -17.75 -9.30
N GLU A 994 -19.66 -17.18 -9.31
CA GLU A 994 -19.18 -16.25 -8.30
C GLU A 994 -18.56 -15.04 -9.01
N SER A 995 -19.05 -13.84 -8.70
CA SER A 995 -18.56 -12.61 -9.32
C SER A 995 -17.13 -12.27 -8.86
N ALA A 996 -16.18 -12.20 -9.80
CA ALA A 996 -14.83 -11.68 -9.58
C ALA A 996 -14.64 -10.32 -10.24
N SER A 997 -14.26 -9.31 -9.46
CA SER A 997 -13.96 -7.98 -10.00
C SER A 997 -12.73 -8.00 -10.93
N LEU A 998 -12.91 -7.48 -12.14
CA LEU A 998 -11.84 -7.21 -13.11
C LEU A 998 -11.43 -5.73 -13.12
N ARG A 999 -11.86 -4.93 -12.15
CA ARG A 999 -11.56 -3.49 -12.08
C ARG A 999 -10.05 -3.18 -12.04
N ARG A 1000 -9.17 -4.15 -11.80
CA ARG A 1000 -7.71 -4.01 -12.01
C ARG A 1000 -7.33 -3.64 -13.44
N PHE A 1001 -8.24 -3.88 -14.39
CA PHE A 1001 -8.08 -3.54 -15.80
C PHE A 1001 -8.94 -2.34 -16.17
N HIS A 1002 -8.52 -1.61 -17.20
CA HIS A 1002 -9.28 -0.49 -17.72
C HIS A 1002 -10.68 -0.94 -18.19
N LEU A 1003 -11.71 -0.21 -17.77
CA LEU A 1003 -13.12 -0.53 -17.97
C LEU A 1003 -13.52 -1.94 -17.48
N GLY A 1004 -12.78 -2.52 -16.53
CA GLY A 1004 -13.06 -3.83 -15.99
C GLY A 1004 -14.41 -3.90 -15.25
N ARG A 1005 -15.21 -4.91 -15.59
CA ARG A 1005 -16.45 -5.30 -14.88
C ARG A 1005 -16.15 -6.53 -14.02
N VAL A 1006 -16.70 -7.68 -14.38
CA VAL A 1006 -16.50 -8.94 -13.67
C VAL A 1006 -16.21 -10.09 -14.62
N ASP A 1007 -15.67 -11.17 -14.07
CA ASP A 1007 -15.59 -12.50 -14.68
C ASP A 1007 -16.08 -13.53 -13.64
N ASN A 1008 -16.15 -14.80 -14.02
CA ASN A 1008 -16.76 -15.84 -13.20
C ASN A 1008 -15.72 -16.74 -12.50
N ILE A 1009 -15.81 -16.87 -11.18
CA ILE A 1009 -15.14 -17.92 -10.42
C ILE A 1009 -16.08 -19.12 -10.33
N ARG A 1010 -15.67 -20.25 -10.91
CA ARG A 1010 -16.44 -21.49 -10.83
C ARG A 1010 -16.06 -22.30 -9.61
N SER A 1011 -16.87 -22.18 -8.56
CA SER A 1011 -16.64 -22.85 -7.27
C SER A 1011 -16.87 -24.36 -7.30
N ALA A 1012 -17.62 -24.85 -8.27
CA ALA A 1012 -17.85 -26.27 -8.48
C ALA A 1012 -16.63 -26.89 -9.19
N THR A 1013 -15.74 -27.49 -8.40
CA THR A 1013 -14.50 -28.13 -8.86
C THR A 1013 -14.47 -29.62 -8.49
N PRO A 1014 -13.65 -30.45 -9.17
CA PRO A 1014 -13.49 -31.85 -8.78
C PRO A 1014 -13.06 -32.03 -7.32
N GLU A 1015 -12.19 -31.14 -6.83
CA GLU A 1015 -11.74 -31.11 -5.45
C GLU A 1015 -12.85 -30.71 -4.49
N ALA A 1016 -13.68 -29.72 -4.85
CA ALA A 1016 -14.86 -29.37 -4.06
C ALA A 1016 -15.86 -30.54 -4.00
N LEU A 1017 -16.07 -31.28 -5.10
CA LEU A 1017 -16.97 -32.44 -5.13
C LEU A 1017 -16.48 -33.55 -4.20
N GLU A 1018 -15.18 -33.85 -4.24
CA GLU A 1018 -14.56 -34.84 -3.38
C GLU A 1018 -14.63 -34.42 -1.90
N PHE A 1019 -14.31 -33.15 -1.61
CA PHE A 1019 -14.50 -32.57 -0.28
C PHE A 1019 -15.96 -32.71 0.21
N CYS A 1020 -16.94 -32.38 -0.64
CA CYS A 1020 -18.35 -32.44 -0.28
C CYS A 1020 -18.81 -33.88 -0.01
N ARG A 1021 -18.35 -34.84 -0.82
CA ARG A 1021 -18.57 -36.28 -0.62
C ARG A 1021 -18.02 -36.72 0.73
N THR A 1022 -16.74 -36.47 0.99
CA THR A 1022 -16.08 -36.89 2.25
C THR A 1022 -16.72 -36.23 3.47
N MET A 1023 -17.08 -34.94 3.40
CA MET A 1023 -17.76 -34.23 4.49
C MET A 1023 -19.19 -34.69 4.77
N SER A 1024 -19.83 -35.34 3.80
CA SER A 1024 -21.19 -35.87 3.94
C SER A 1024 -21.25 -37.31 4.46
N LEU A 1025 -20.09 -38.00 4.54
CA LEU A 1025 -20.00 -39.31 5.17
C LEU A 1025 -20.13 -39.20 6.70
N ALA A 1026 -20.96 -40.06 7.29
CA ALA A 1026 -21.01 -40.27 8.73
C ALA A 1026 -19.64 -40.79 9.20
N GLY A 1027 -19.05 -40.21 10.25
CA GLY A 1027 -17.72 -40.65 10.63
C GLY A 1027 -17.24 -40.45 12.06
N THR A 1028 -16.29 -41.31 12.42
CA THR A 1028 -15.50 -41.38 13.66
C THR A 1028 -14.36 -40.35 13.66
N LYS A 1029 -13.68 -40.12 14.79
CA LYS A 1029 -12.58 -39.14 14.91
C LYS A 1029 -11.44 -39.35 13.90
N THR A 1030 -11.16 -40.57 13.46
CA THR A 1030 -10.13 -40.87 12.45
C THR A 1030 -10.50 -40.37 11.04
N GLN A 1031 -11.78 -40.12 10.76
CA GLN A 1031 -12.25 -39.58 9.48
C GLN A 1031 -12.24 -38.03 9.44
N ASP A 1032 -12.06 -37.36 10.58
CA ASP A 1032 -11.99 -35.89 10.60
C ASP A 1032 -10.65 -35.37 10.03
N LEU A 1033 -9.56 -36.12 10.13
CA LEU A 1033 -8.28 -35.75 9.50
C LEU A 1033 -8.35 -35.83 7.97
N GLU A 1034 -9.00 -36.87 7.44
CA GLU A 1034 -9.24 -37.00 5.99
C GLU A 1034 -10.14 -35.86 5.48
N LYS A 1035 -11.21 -35.54 6.22
CA LYS A 1035 -12.09 -34.39 5.92
C LYS A 1035 -11.30 -33.08 5.87
N LEU A 1036 -10.38 -32.87 6.82
CA LEU A 1036 -9.53 -31.67 6.84
C LEU A 1036 -8.59 -31.61 5.63
N GLN A 1037 -8.00 -32.74 5.24
CA GLN A 1037 -7.13 -32.82 4.05
C GLN A 1037 -7.90 -32.47 2.78
N LYS A 1038 -9.10 -33.05 2.59
CA LYS A 1038 -9.95 -32.74 1.43
C LYS A 1038 -10.42 -31.29 1.43
N LEU A 1039 -10.76 -30.73 2.59
CA LEU A 1039 -11.07 -29.31 2.75
C LEU A 1039 -9.88 -28.44 2.32
N LYS A 1040 -8.67 -28.71 2.81
CA LYS A 1040 -7.47 -27.94 2.44
C LYS A 1040 -7.18 -28.00 0.93
N ALA A 1041 -7.30 -29.17 0.32
CA ALA A 1041 -7.14 -29.33 -1.13
C ALA A 1041 -8.17 -28.50 -1.92
N ALA A 1042 -9.45 -28.55 -1.52
CA ALA A 1042 -10.50 -27.75 -2.14
C ALA A 1042 -10.27 -26.24 -1.94
N MET A 1043 -9.78 -25.83 -0.76
CA MET A 1043 -9.45 -24.43 -0.44
C MET A 1043 -8.32 -23.88 -1.31
N GLU A 1044 -7.27 -24.68 -1.57
CA GLU A 1044 -6.18 -24.33 -2.48
C GLU A 1044 -6.71 -24.05 -3.88
N ILE A 1045 -7.46 -25.00 -4.45
CA ILE A 1045 -8.03 -24.86 -5.80
C ILE A 1045 -8.97 -23.65 -5.90
N GLN A 1046 -9.85 -23.45 -4.93
CA GLN A 1046 -10.76 -22.31 -4.94
C GLN A 1046 -9.99 -20.98 -4.91
N THR A 1047 -8.97 -20.89 -4.05
CA THR A 1047 -8.12 -19.69 -3.95
C THR A 1047 -7.33 -19.45 -5.25
N ARG A 1048 -6.79 -20.51 -5.85
CA ARG A 1048 -6.07 -20.44 -7.12
C ARG A 1048 -6.96 -19.98 -8.27
N ASN A 1049 -8.17 -20.54 -8.37
CA ASN A 1049 -9.17 -20.13 -9.36
C ASN A 1049 -9.54 -18.65 -9.19
N MET A 1050 -9.81 -18.21 -7.95
CA MET A 1050 -10.09 -16.81 -7.65
C MET A 1050 -8.96 -15.89 -8.13
N LEU A 1051 -7.70 -16.20 -7.79
CA LEU A 1051 -6.53 -15.40 -8.19
C LEU A 1051 -6.34 -15.35 -9.72
N GLN A 1052 -6.59 -16.47 -10.41
CA GLN A 1052 -6.54 -16.55 -11.87
C GLN A 1052 -7.62 -15.67 -12.52
N VAL A 1053 -8.85 -15.73 -12.02
CA VAL A 1053 -9.96 -14.96 -12.61
C VAL A 1053 -9.77 -13.46 -12.40
N ILE A 1054 -9.41 -13.00 -11.19
CA ILE A 1054 -9.17 -11.57 -10.92
C ILE A 1054 -7.94 -10.99 -11.66
N SER A 1055 -7.05 -11.86 -12.17
CA SER A 1055 -5.93 -11.46 -13.03
C SER A 1055 -6.28 -11.46 -14.53
N GLY A 1056 -7.56 -11.58 -14.88
CA GLY A 1056 -8.05 -11.55 -16.25
C GLY A 1056 -7.82 -12.85 -17.02
N MET A 1057 -7.49 -13.93 -16.31
CA MET A 1057 -7.23 -15.26 -16.88
C MET A 1057 -8.42 -16.22 -16.70
N GLY A 1058 -9.62 -15.67 -16.47
CA GLY A 1058 -10.87 -16.42 -16.39
C GLY A 1058 -11.33 -16.95 -17.75
N MET A 1059 -12.10 -18.04 -17.74
CA MET A 1059 -12.51 -18.72 -18.97
C MET A 1059 -13.85 -18.24 -19.52
N ASP A 1060 -14.76 -17.74 -18.68
CA ASP A 1060 -16.14 -17.42 -19.08
C ASP A 1060 -16.17 -16.22 -20.03
N ASN A 1061 -15.50 -15.11 -19.67
CA ASN A 1061 -15.34 -13.96 -20.58
C ASN A 1061 -14.59 -14.33 -21.87
N HIS A 1062 -13.63 -15.26 -21.79
CA HIS A 1062 -12.89 -15.70 -22.97
C HIS A 1062 -13.75 -16.53 -23.93
N LEU A 1063 -14.50 -17.50 -23.41
CA LEU A 1063 -15.45 -18.30 -24.20
C LEU A 1063 -16.56 -17.42 -24.80
N LEU A 1064 -17.07 -16.44 -24.04
CA LEU A 1064 -17.99 -15.42 -24.56
C LEU A 1064 -17.36 -14.66 -25.72
N GLY A 1065 -16.13 -14.17 -25.55
CA GLY A 1065 -15.37 -13.50 -26.61
C GLY A 1065 -15.26 -14.33 -27.88
N LEU A 1066 -14.89 -15.60 -27.75
CA LEU A 1066 -14.72 -16.50 -28.89
C LEU A 1066 -16.06 -16.75 -29.60
N ARG A 1067 -17.16 -16.87 -28.85
CA ARG A 1067 -18.52 -17.03 -29.39
C ARG A 1067 -18.96 -15.80 -30.18
N GLU A 1068 -18.83 -14.61 -29.58
CA GLU A 1068 -19.23 -13.35 -30.23
C GLU A 1068 -18.29 -12.98 -31.39
N ALA A 1069 -17.00 -13.34 -31.33
CA ALA A 1069 -16.08 -13.20 -32.45
C ALA A 1069 -16.52 -14.03 -33.67
N ALA A 1070 -17.06 -15.23 -33.47
CA ALA A 1070 -17.60 -16.03 -34.57
C ALA A 1070 -18.81 -15.35 -35.22
N ALA A 1071 -19.69 -14.77 -34.41
CA ALA A 1071 -20.84 -13.99 -34.89
C ALA A 1071 -20.39 -12.72 -35.65
N GLU A 1072 -19.42 -11.96 -35.14
CA GLU A 1072 -18.90 -10.75 -35.79
C GLU A 1072 -18.20 -11.05 -37.12
N LEU A 1073 -17.58 -12.23 -37.25
CA LEU A 1073 -16.99 -12.71 -38.49
C LEU A 1073 -18.01 -13.35 -39.46
N ASN A 1074 -19.31 -13.34 -39.12
CA ASN A 1074 -20.39 -13.99 -39.87
C ASN A 1074 -20.11 -15.47 -40.16
N LEU A 1075 -19.54 -16.18 -39.19
CA LEU A 1075 -19.31 -17.62 -39.26
C LEU A 1075 -20.51 -18.35 -38.67
N ASP A 1076 -20.76 -19.58 -39.13
CA ASP A 1076 -21.69 -20.47 -38.44
C ASP A 1076 -21.23 -20.71 -37.00
N PRO A 1077 -22.15 -20.79 -36.01
CA PRO A 1077 -21.80 -21.00 -34.61
C PRO A 1077 -20.91 -22.25 -34.46
N PRO A 1078 -19.68 -22.11 -33.93
CA PRO A 1078 -18.81 -23.26 -33.70
C PRO A 1078 -19.48 -24.31 -32.82
N GLU A 1079 -19.25 -25.60 -33.14
CA GLU A 1079 -19.95 -26.73 -32.49
C GLU A 1079 -19.84 -26.71 -30.95
N ILE A 1080 -18.71 -26.23 -30.41
CA ILE A 1080 -18.49 -26.05 -28.96
C ILE A 1080 -19.56 -25.19 -28.29
N PHE A 1081 -20.07 -24.14 -28.94
CA PHE A 1081 -21.05 -23.23 -28.37
C PHE A 1081 -22.50 -23.69 -28.56
N THR A 1082 -22.72 -24.66 -29.45
CA THR A 1082 -24.01 -25.35 -29.63
C THR A 1082 -24.08 -26.67 -28.86
N ASP A 1083 -22.99 -27.10 -28.23
CA ASP A 1083 -22.94 -28.32 -27.45
C ASP A 1083 -23.79 -28.17 -26.18
N SER A 1084 -24.55 -29.22 -25.87
CA SER A 1084 -25.32 -29.35 -24.63
C SER A 1084 -24.48 -29.10 -23.38
N ALA A 1085 -23.20 -29.47 -23.40
CA ALA A 1085 -22.26 -29.21 -22.32
C ALA A 1085 -22.02 -27.71 -22.06
N TYR A 1086 -21.92 -26.89 -23.11
CA TYR A 1086 -21.74 -25.45 -22.98
C TYR A 1086 -22.98 -24.81 -22.38
N HIS A 1087 -24.17 -25.18 -22.85
CA HIS A 1087 -25.44 -24.72 -22.28
C HIS A 1087 -25.58 -25.11 -20.79
N ALA A 1088 -25.29 -26.36 -20.43
CA ALA A 1088 -25.28 -26.80 -19.03
C ALA A 1088 -24.25 -26.04 -18.18
N SER A 1089 -23.10 -25.70 -18.76
CA SER A 1089 -22.08 -24.89 -18.07
C SER A 1089 -22.52 -23.44 -17.84
N CYS A 1090 -23.37 -22.88 -18.69
CA CYS A 1090 -23.91 -21.52 -18.52
C CYS A 1090 -25.21 -21.49 -17.69
N HIS A 1091 -25.76 -22.64 -17.31
CA HIS A 1091 -26.94 -22.76 -16.46
C HIS A 1091 -26.56 -22.68 -14.98
N PHE A 1092 -26.39 -21.46 -14.46
CA PHE A 1092 -25.89 -21.22 -13.09
C PHE A 1092 -26.95 -21.43 -12.01
N SER A 1093 -27.22 -22.69 -11.65
CA SER A 1093 -28.15 -23.05 -10.57
C SER A 1093 -27.73 -22.54 -9.18
N LEU A 1094 -26.47 -22.13 -8.99
CA LEU A 1094 -26.02 -21.43 -7.79
C LEU A 1094 -25.26 -20.17 -8.19
N SER A 1095 -25.93 -19.02 -8.14
CA SER A 1095 -25.33 -17.71 -8.42
C SER A 1095 -25.01 -16.99 -7.11
N THR A 1096 -23.76 -16.57 -6.95
CA THR A 1096 -23.23 -16.06 -5.69
C THR A 1096 -22.39 -14.80 -5.86
N SER A 1097 -22.31 -14.00 -4.81
CA SER A 1097 -21.44 -12.82 -4.79
C SER A 1097 -21.12 -12.37 -3.36
N GLN A 1098 -19.86 -12.01 -3.14
CA GLN A 1098 -19.45 -11.34 -1.92
C GLN A 1098 -19.70 -9.82 -2.03
N VAL A 1099 -20.41 -9.24 -1.06
CA VAL A 1099 -20.60 -7.78 -0.95
C VAL A 1099 -20.19 -7.31 0.45
N PRO A 1100 -18.90 -6.95 0.65
CA PRO A 1100 -18.40 -6.53 1.95
C PRO A 1100 -18.84 -5.09 2.25
N VAL A 1101 -19.75 -4.93 3.22
CA VAL A 1101 -20.31 -3.61 3.56
C VAL A 1101 -20.66 -3.54 5.05
N LYS A 1102 -20.51 -2.38 5.70
CA LYS A 1102 -20.75 -2.27 7.16
C LYS A 1102 -22.21 -2.01 7.49
N GLY A 1103 -22.83 -2.88 8.28
CA GLY A 1103 -24.20 -2.67 8.78
C GLY A 1103 -25.24 -2.59 7.67
N MET A 1104 -24.96 -3.18 6.51
CA MET A 1104 -25.86 -3.25 5.36
C MET A 1104 -25.72 -4.64 4.75
N PHE A 1105 -26.64 -5.00 3.86
CA PHE A 1105 -26.53 -6.24 3.11
C PHE A 1105 -27.15 -6.08 1.72
N CYS A 1106 -26.66 -6.88 0.77
CA CYS A 1106 -27.18 -6.90 -0.59
C CYS A 1106 -28.03 -8.16 -0.81
N SER A 1107 -29.00 -8.08 -1.71
CA SER A 1107 -29.91 -9.17 -2.08
C SER A 1107 -30.27 -9.11 -3.57
N TYR A 1108 -30.48 -10.26 -4.19
CA TYR A 1108 -30.96 -10.41 -5.57
C TYR A 1108 -31.65 -11.77 -5.73
N GLY A 1109 -32.44 -11.92 -6.80
CA GLY A 1109 -33.11 -13.18 -7.17
C GLY A 1109 -32.19 -14.16 -7.90
N PRO A 1110 -32.61 -15.41 -8.09
CA PRO A 1110 -31.88 -16.39 -8.90
C PRO A 1110 -31.80 -15.98 -10.38
N VAL A 1111 -30.75 -16.45 -11.05
CA VAL A 1111 -30.53 -16.21 -12.50
C VAL A 1111 -31.16 -17.29 -13.39
N VAL A 1112 -31.60 -18.41 -12.82
CA VAL A 1112 -32.34 -19.49 -13.49
C VAL A 1112 -33.51 -19.95 -12.61
N GLU A 1113 -34.57 -20.48 -13.22
CA GLU A 1113 -35.82 -20.84 -12.53
C GLU A 1113 -35.63 -21.89 -11.42
N ASP A 1114 -34.74 -22.86 -11.63
CA ASP A 1114 -34.45 -23.94 -10.68
C ASP A 1114 -33.17 -23.70 -9.85
N GLY A 1115 -32.78 -22.44 -9.70
CA GLY A 1115 -31.54 -22.04 -9.03
C GLY A 1115 -31.71 -21.24 -7.75
N TYR A 1116 -30.58 -20.81 -7.21
CA TYR A 1116 -30.46 -19.93 -6.04
C TYR A 1116 -29.67 -18.67 -6.36
N GLY A 1117 -30.07 -17.56 -5.76
CA GLY A 1117 -29.24 -16.36 -5.60
C GLY A 1117 -28.72 -16.27 -4.17
N VAL A 1118 -27.40 -16.21 -3.97
CA VAL A 1118 -26.80 -16.14 -2.63
C VAL A 1118 -25.78 -15.00 -2.52
N CYS A 1119 -26.19 -13.91 -1.88
CA CYS A 1119 -25.29 -12.83 -1.52
C CYS A 1119 -24.80 -13.00 -0.09
N TYR A 1120 -23.51 -12.78 0.17
CA TYR A 1120 -22.95 -12.88 1.52
C TYR A 1120 -22.02 -11.71 1.87
N ASN A 1121 -22.00 -11.37 3.15
CA ASN A 1121 -21.25 -10.25 3.71
C ASN A 1121 -20.47 -10.69 4.96
N PRO A 1122 -19.21 -11.12 4.82
CA PRO A 1122 -18.41 -11.59 5.94
C PRO A 1122 -17.83 -10.44 6.76
N GLN A 1123 -18.17 -10.39 8.05
CA GLN A 1123 -17.64 -9.47 9.07
C GLN A 1123 -16.58 -10.16 9.93
N GLN A 1124 -16.04 -9.49 10.95
CA GLN A 1124 -14.96 -10.07 11.76
C GLN A 1124 -15.42 -11.31 12.56
N ASP A 1125 -16.61 -11.21 13.15
CA ASP A 1125 -17.20 -12.16 14.10
C ASP A 1125 -18.51 -12.79 13.62
N GLN A 1126 -19.07 -12.32 12.51
CA GLN A 1126 -20.32 -12.81 11.93
C GLN A 1126 -20.30 -12.81 10.40
N ILE A 1127 -21.25 -13.50 9.76
CA ILE A 1127 -21.42 -13.54 8.31
C ILE A 1127 -22.90 -13.36 7.97
N GLY A 1128 -23.24 -12.30 7.24
CA GLY A 1128 -24.60 -12.10 6.74
C GLY A 1128 -24.82 -12.85 5.43
N PHE A 1129 -26.00 -13.46 5.26
CA PHE A 1129 -26.43 -14.15 4.04
C PHE A 1129 -27.81 -13.68 3.60
N SER A 1130 -27.99 -13.52 2.30
CA SER A 1130 -29.28 -13.39 1.63
C SER A 1130 -29.41 -14.52 0.63
N VAL A 1131 -30.36 -15.44 0.86
CA VAL A 1131 -30.61 -16.62 0.03
C VAL A 1131 -31.97 -16.48 -0.63
N SER A 1132 -32.02 -16.52 -1.96
CA SER A 1132 -33.24 -16.45 -2.75
C SER A 1132 -33.43 -17.69 -3.63
N CYS A 1133 -34.67 -18.09 -3.86
CA CYS A 1133 -35.08 -19.06 -4.88
C CYS A 1133 -36.51 -18.74 -5.38
N PHE A 1134 -37.01 -19.51 -6.35
CA PHE A 1134 -38.40 -19.40 -6.80
C PHE A 1134 -39.25 -20.52 -6.19
N ARG A 1135 -40.44 -20.18 -5.68
CA ARG A 1135 -41.40 -21.12 -5.05
C ARG A 1135 -41.98 -22.12 -6.04
N GLU A 1136 -42.11 -21.72 -7.30
CA GLU A 1136 -42.59 -22.59 -8.38
C GLU A 1136 -41.63 -23.77 -8.65
N SER A 1137 -40.35 -23.65 -8.28
CA SER A 1137 -39.40 -24.75 -8.37
C SER A 1137 -39.49 -25.66 -7.13
N GLU A 1138 -40.04 -26.86 -7.31
CA GLU A 1138 -40.15 -27.87 -6.25
C GLU A 1138 -38.79 -28.35 -5.72
N LYS A 1139 -37.72 -28.16 -6.50
CA LYS A 1139 -36.36 -28.55 -6.13
C LYS A 1139 -35.77 -27.58 -5.11
N THR A 1140 -36.15 -26.31 -5.11
CA THR A 1140 -35.45 -25.26 -4.36
C THR A 1140 -36.23 -24.78 -3.13
N SER A 1141 -35.50 -24.44 -2.07
CA SER A 1141 -36.04 -23.81 -0.86
C SER A 1141 -34.98 -22.96 -0.18
N SER A 1142 -35.25 -21.66 -0.02
CA SER A 1142 -34.28 -20.71 0.54
C SER A 1142 -33.97 -21.02 2.00
N GLU A 1143 -35.01 -21.35 2.79
CA GLU A 1143 -34.89 -21.72 4.20
C GLU A 1143 -34.10 -23.02 4.39
N ARG A 1144 -34.33 -24.03 3.55
CA ARG A 1144 -33.60 -25.30 3.62
C ARG A 1144 -32.11 -25.09 3.34
N LEU A 1145 -31.78 -24.36 2.27
CA LEU A 1145 -30.39 -24.08 1.93
C LEU A 1145 -29.73 -23.20 3.00
N ALA A 1146 -30.42 -22.20 3.54
CA ALA A 1146 -29.93 -21.35 4.63
C ALA A 1146 -29.57 -22.17 5.89
N LYS A 1147 -30.41 -23.13 6.29
CA LYS A 1147 -30.12 -24.04 7.41
C LYS A 1147 -28.89 -24.90 7.12
N GLU A 1148 -28.77 -25.43 5.91
CA GLU A 1148 -27.61 -26.24 5.50
C GLU A 1148 -26.32 -25.41 5.36
N ILE A 1149 -26.38 -24.12 5.01
CA ILE A 1149 -25.23 -23.19 5.05
C ILE A 1149 -24.72 -23.04 6.47
N GLN A 1150 -25.62 -22.76 7.43
CA GLN A 1150 -25.23 -22.66 8.84
C GLN A 1150 -24.61 -23.96 9.35
N ARG A 1151 -25.17 -25.12 8.96
CA ARG A 1151 -24.64 -26.42 9.34
C ARG A 1151 -23.26 -26.69 8.71
N ALA A 1152 -23.09 -26.40 7.42
CA ALA A 1152 -21.83 -26.58 6.70
C ALA A 1152 -20.70 -25.76 7.33
N LEU A 1153 -20.96 -24.48 7.65
CA LEU A 1153 -19.99 -23.60 8.31
C LEU A 1153 -19.54 -24.17 9.66
N LYS A 1154 -20.46 -24.67 10.48
CA LYS A 1154 -20.14 -25.29 11.78
C LYS A 1154 -19.33 -26.58 11.62
N ASP A 1155 -19.73 -27.44 10.68
CA ASP A 1155 -19.05 -28.71 10.44
C ASP A 1155 -17.62 -28.49 9.93
N MET A 1156 -17.42 -27.53 9.01
CA MET A 1156 -16.09 -27.16 8.51
C MET A 1156 -15.22 -26.58 9.63
N SER A 1157 -15.77 -25.68 10.44
CA SER A 1157 -15.06 -25.12 11.60
C SER A 1157 -14.63 -26.21 12.60
N ARG A 1158 -15.52 -27.16 12.91
CA ARG A 1158 -15.22 -28.29 13.79
C ARG A 1158 -14.04 -29.12 13.27
N VAL A 1159 -14.02 -29.42 11.97
CA VAL A 1159 -12.93 -30.19 11.35
C VAL A 1159 -11.60 -29.44 11.42
N CYS A 1160 -11.61 -28.11 11.29
CA CYS A 1160 -10.41 -27.28 11.44
C CYS A 1160 -9.84 -27.26 12.88
N THR A 1161 -10.66 -27.54 13.90
CA THR A 1161 -10.17 -27.58 15.30
C THR A 1161 -9.37 -28.84 15.65
N VAL A 1162 -9.41 -29.88 14.81
CA VAL A 1162 -8.65 -31.13 15.03
C VAL A 1162 -7.13 -30.91 14.98
N GLU A 1163 -6.64 -29.84 14.33
CA GLU A 1163 -5.22 -29.46 14.37
C GLU A 1163 -4.73 -28.95 15.72
N LEU A 1164 -5.63 -28.58 16.65
CA LEU A 1164 -5.30 -27.97 17.94
C LEU A 1164 -5.26 -28.99 19.09
N THR A 1165 -5.66 -30.23 18.86
CA THR A 1165 -5.66 -31.35 19.82
C THR A 1165 -4.74 -32.46 19.34
#